data_AF-A0A8D3DV21-F1
#
_entry.id   AF-A0A8D3DV21-F1
#
_cell.length_a   1.000
_cell.length_b   1.000
_cell.length_c   1.000
_cell.angle_alpha   90.00
_cell.angle_beta   90.00
_cell.angle_gamma   90.00
#
_symmetry.space_group_name_H-M   'P 1'
#
loop_
_entity.id
_entity.type
_entity.pdbx_description
1 polymer ?
#
loop_
_entity_poly.entity_id
_entity_poly.type
_entity_poly.pdbx_seq_one_letter_code
_entity_poly.pdbx_strand_id
1 'polypeptide(L)'
;SQQADGLLGNKRLQYFGFTCTSKFGLTRCAMDFTGFFSALYLTRKRRQPILTYATVHCSYTFNDLSGSVSLAWVGDGTGVILALTTFQVPFFMIKLGQSKLYRSENYGKSFQDVTNLINNTFIRSEFGIAIGPENSGKVILTGDVSGGHGSRIFVSDDFGKSFTHRELPFIPLMQITYNPDNSNVLLVISNNNEMWLSEDFGSNWEKVHSTVCLVKWGGKNTIFFTAGLNGSCSDRGMLELRRTTDFGKTIKTVASKIYSFGVGGRFLFASVMTGKGTLRMIHVSVDQGETWNMAQLPPVGHEQFYSILAANDDMVFMHVDEPGDTGFGTIYVSDDRGTVYSKSLERHLYTTTGGDTDFTNITSLRGVFVTSVLAEGDSVQSVVSFDQGGEWVPLRKPANSKCDATAKDPEKCSLHIHAAYSTAMQLNVPMLPLSEPNAVGVILAHGSVGDAISVMRPDVYVSDDGGYTWIKALDGPHHYAILDSGGLLVAVEHSPTQPIRKIKFSTDEGQCWGVYNFTEEPIYFTGLASEPGARSMNVSIWGYRDYLLSQYWISITIDFRELLTRDCEDKDYVQWLAHSDDISDPNDGCMLGYKERFLRLRKDSVCWNGRDYQVNTQPTPCLCTLDDFLCDFGYYRQENSSECVEQPDLKGKVLEFCLYGKEEQLQTNGYRKIPGDKCEGGKMPERKEIDLSKRCVSDLVGPELLVNGHSSKSVPIVITIVIVMLLSIAAGVLFVKKYVCGGRFLVHRYSVLQQHAEDNAEGIDEPLETNHTQNGKIVFHDDSDEDLLE
;
A
#
# COMPACT_ATOMS: atom_id res chain seq x y z
N SER A 1 -38.36 -51.54 41.25
CA SER A 1 -39.35 -51.46 42.36
C SER A 1 -39.62 -49.98 42.60
N GLN A 2 -40.83 -49.45 42.42
CA GLN A 2 -41.98 -49.54 43.35
C GLN A 2 -41.53 -49.26 44.80
N GLN A 3 -42.09 -48.27 45.53
CA GLN A 3 -43.50 -47.86 45.57
C GLN A 3 -43.69 -46.39 46.01
N ALA A 4 -44.88 -45.81 45.79
CA ALA A 4 -45.29 -44.43 46.11
C ALA A 4 -45.83 -44.31 47.58
N ASP A 5 -46.34 -43.19 48.14
CA ASP A 5 -46.65 -41.83 47.66
C ASP A 5 -46.88 -40.84 48.86
N GLY A 6 -46.94 -39.52 48.62
CA GLY A 6 -47.44 -38.48 49.55
C GLY A 6 -46.38 -37.62 50.30
N LEU A 7 -46.54 -36.30 50.55
CA LEU A 7 -47.71 -35.41 50.46
C LEU A 7 -47.36 -33.98 49.93
N LEU A 8 -48.28 -33.44 49.11
CA LEU A 8 -48.64 -32.02 48.85
C LEU A 8 -47.62 -30.86 48.87
N GLY A 9 -47.58 -30.14 47.73
CA GLY A 9 -47.17 -28.73 47.61
C GLY A 9 -47.64 -28.15 46.27
N ASN A 10 -48.84 -27.53 46.22
CA ASN A 10 -49.61 -27.39 44.97
C ASN A 10 -49.44 -26.01 44.27
N LYS A 11 -49.18 -26.00 42.96
CA LYS A 11 -49.28 -24.82 42.07
C LYS A 11 -50.66 -24.80 41.40
N ARG A 12 -51.31 -23.62 41.27
CA ARG A 12 -52.24 -23.40 40.15
C ARG A 12 -52.46 -21.94 39.76
N LEU A 13 -52.62 -21.74 38.46
CA LEU A 13 -53.06 -20.50 37.81
C LEU A 13 -54.53 -20.20 38.15
N GLN A 14 -54.95 -18.94 37.95
CA GLN A 14 -56.36 -18.60 37.79
C GLN A 14 -56.58 -17.64 36.61
N TYR A 15 -57.63 -17.92 35.84
CA TYR A 15 -58.09 -17.11 34.70
C TYR A 15 -59.24 -16.18 35.12
N PHE A 16 -59.54 -15.22 34.24
CA PHE A 16 -60.58 -14.19 34.32
C PHE A 16 -61.95 -14.60 34.89
N GLY A 17 -62.59 -13.65 35.57
CA GLY A 17 -64.03 -13.63 35.83
C GLY A 17 -64.60 -12.21 35.73
N PHE A 18 -65.58 -12.01 34.84
CA PHE A 18 -66.40 -10.78 34.79
C PHE A 18 -67.59 -10.89 35.73
N THR A 19 -67.99 -9.78 36.36
CA THR A 19 -69.34 -9.62 36.93
C THR A 19 -69.90 -8.25 36.60
N CYS A 20 -71.16 -8.22 36.19
CA CYS A 20 -71.90 -7.01 35.85
C CYS A 20 -73.26 -7.07 36.56
N THR A 21 -73.67 -5.99 37.21
CA THR A 21 -74.96 -5.90 37.90
C THR A 21 -75.63 -4.58 37.58
N SER A 22 -76.83 -4.64 37.01
CA SER A 22 -77.64 -3.47 36.68
C SER A 22 -78.69 -3.20 37.77
N LYS A 23 -79.09 -1.92 37.93
CA LYS A 23 -80.44 -1.54 38.36
C LYS A 23 -80.74 -0.07 37.99
N PHE A 24 -81.88 0.10 37.32
CA PHE A 24 -82.67 1.34 37.14
C PHE A 24 -82.01 2.65 36.70
N GLY A 25 -82.34 3.04 35.46
CA GLY A 25 -82.75 4.42 35.14
C GLY A 25 -81.66 5.43 34.82
N LEU A 26 -81.43 5.66 33.52
CA LEU A 26 -80.66 6.75 32.90
C LEU A 26 -79.59 7.44 33.77
N THR A 27 -78.32 7.14 33.51
CA THR A 27 -77.22 8.00 33.97
C THR A 27 -76.22 8.21 32.84
N ARG A 28 -76.06 9.48 32.41
CA ARG A 28 -74.82 9.92 31.75
C ARG A 28 -73.72 9.90 32.80
N CYS A 29 -72.80 8.95 32.71
CA CYS A 29 -71.60 8.96 33.55
C CYS A 29 -70.44 9.62 32.79
N ALA A 30 -70.13 10.85 33.18
CA ALA A 30 -68.79 11.40 33.03
C ALA A 30 -68.08 11.24 34.37
N MET A 31 -66.93 10.56 34.37
CA MET A 31 -65.88 10.60 35.40
C MET A 31 -64.56 10.48 34.62
N ASP A 32 -63.66 11.46 34.71
CA ASP A 32 -62.71 11.64 35.83
C ASP A 32 -61.88 10.39 36.14
N PHE A 33 -60.80 10.24 35.38
CA PHE A 33 -59.67 9.38 35.74
C PHE A 33 -58.65 10.19 36.57
N THR A 34 -59.01 10.51 37.82
CA THR A 34 -58.01 10.81 38.84
C THR A 34 -57.72 9.54 39.64
N GLY A 35 -56.47 9.07 39.57
CA GLY A 35 -55.96 8.01 40.45
C GLY A 35 -56.00 6.58 39.89
N PHE A 36 -55.23 6.27 38.85
CA PHE A 36 -54.63 4.93 38.66
C PHE A 36 -53.32 4.96 37.85
N PHE A 37 -52.37 5.82 38.26
CA PHE A 37 -50.98 5.81 37.77
C PHE A 37 -50.00 5.87 38.96
N SER A 38 -49.83 4.75 39.66
CA SER A 38 -48.78 4.58 40.68
C SER A 38 -48.49 3.10 40.95
N ALA A 39 -47.82 2.42 40.01
CA ALA A 39 -47.11 1.15 40.25
C ALA A 39 -46.21 0.70 39.07
N LEU A 40 -45.60 1.61 38.28
CA LEU A 40 -44.72 1.20 37.17
C LEU A 40 -43.68 2.27 36.77
N TYR A 41 -43.03 2.91 37.76
CA TYR A 41 -41.96 3.90 37.52
C TYR A 41 -40.84 3.90 38.59
N LEU A 42 -40.46 2.70 39.06
CA LEU A 42 -39.28 2.42 39.88
C LEU A 42 -38.71 1.11 39.31
N THR A 43 -37.74 1.13 38.40
CA THR A 43 -36.34 1.51 38.65
C THR A 43 -35.68 2.28 37.49
N ARG A 44 -36.08 3.54 37.25
CA ARG A 44 -35.27 4.44 36.39
C ARG A 44 -34.13 5.07 37.21
N LYS A 45 -33.09 4.27 37.50
CA LYS A 45 -31.89 4.75 38.19
C LYS A 45 -31.20 5.76 37.28
N ARG A 46 -31.41 7.06 37.53
CA ARG A 46 -30.61 8.13 36.93
C ARG A 46 -29.14 7.89 37.32
N ARG A 47 -28.35 7.30 36.43
CA ARG A 47 -26.93 7.63 36.36
C ARG A 47 -26.86 9.02 35.74
N GLN A 48 -26.84 10.05 36.60
CA GLN A 48 -26.22 11.31 36.20
C GLN A 48 -24.75 10.99 35.86
N PRO A 49 -24.17 11.55 34.80
CA PRO A 49 -22.73 11.53 34.64
C PRO A 49 -22.13 12.40 35.74
N ILE A 50 -21.67 11.77 36.82
CA ILE A 50 -20.73 12.39 37.76
C ILE A 50 -19.36 12.30 37.08
N LEU A 51 -19.18 13.15 36.06
CA LEU A 51 -17.90 13.40 35.41
C LEU A 51 -17.37 14.71 36.01
N THR A 52 -16.93 14.62 37.26
CA THR A 52 -16.39 15.75 38.03
C THR A 52 -14.97 16.05 37.58
N TYR A 53 -14.82 17.05 36.70
CA TYR A 53 -13.64 17.91 36.57
C TYR A 53 -12.26 17.21 36.51
N ALA A 54 -12.14 16.11 35.75
CA ALA A 54 -10.89 15.71 35.13
C ALA A 54 -10.93 16.16 33.66
N THR A 55 -9.93 16.91 33.21
CA THR A 55 -9.84 17.39 31.83
C THR A 55 -9.23 16.27 30.98
N VAL A 56 -10.07 15.37 30.47
CA VAL A 56 -9.69 14.18 29.68
C VAL A 56 -8.95 14.52 28.35
N HIS A 57 -8.83 15.81 28.04
CA HIS A 57 -8.11 16.32 26.87
C HIS A 57 -7.14 17.45 27.25
N CYS A 58 -6.03 17.52 26.51
CA CYS A 58 -5.09 18.64 26.55
C CYS A 58 -5.09 19.33 25.18
N SER A 59 -5.10 20.66 25.16
CA SER A 59 -5.07 21.47 23.93
C SER A 59 -3.79 22.27 23.83
N TYR A 60 -3.18 22.31 22.65
CA TYR A 60 -2.02 23.13 22.34
C TYR A 60 -2.27 23.95 21.07
N THR A 61 -2.05 25.27 21.15
CA THR A 61 -2.17 26.20 20.03
C THR A 61 -0.79 26.57 19.51
N PHE A 62 -0.57 26.42 18.21
CA PHE A 62 0.67 26.77 17.54
C PHE A 62 0.58 28.23 17.04
N ASN A 63 1.45 29.08 17.57
CA ASN A 63 1.56 30.48 17.16
C ASN A 63 2.36 30.58 15.86
N ASP A 64 1.76 30.15 14.76
CA ASP A 64 2.35 30.02 13.43
C ASP A 64 1.39 30.55 12.35
N LEU A 65 1.94 30.99 11.22
CA LEU A 65 1.21 31.44 10.03
C LEU A 65 1.34 30.46 8.85
N SER A 66 2.08 29.36 9.03
CA SER A 66 2.33 28.34 8.02
C SER A 66 1.04 27.64 7.58
N GLY A 67 0.84 27.49 6.27
CA GLY A 67 -0.35 26.82 5.71
C GLY A 67 -0.33 25.29 5.80
N SER A 68 0.79 24.68 6.20
CA SER A 68 0.96 23.23 6.31
C SER A 68 1.74 22.82 7.56
N VAL A 69 1.50 21.58 8.00
CA VAL A 69 2.19 20.93 9.13
C VAL A 69 2.56 19.52 8.73
N SER A 70 3.84 19.16 8.81
CA SER A 70 4.32 17.78 8.70
C SER A 70 4.47 17.18 10.09
N LEU A 71 3.91 15.99 10.32
CA LEU A 71 3.96 15.28 11.60
C LEU A 71 4.76 13.98 11.46
N ALA A 72 5.62 13.70 12.44
CA ALA A 72 6.36 12.45 12.52
C ALA A 72 6.44 11.93 13.96
N TRP A 73 6.11 10.66 14.15
CA TRP A 73 6.36 9.93 15.40
C TRP A 73 7.81 9.46 15.43
N VAL A 74 8.46 9.51 16.59
CA VAL A 74 9.87 9.12 16.74
C VAL A 74 9.98 7.95 17.71
N GLY A 75 9.95 6.73 17.16
CA GLY A 75 9.94 5.48 17.92
C GLY A 75 8.56 5.08 18.46
N ASP A 76 8.43 3.78 18.73
CA ASP A 76 7.28 3.12 19.35
C ASP A 76 7.34 3.20 20.88
N GLY A 77 6.27 3.68 21.52
CA GLY A 77 6.14 3.75 22.98
C GLY A 77 6.85 4.94 23.64
N THR A 78 7.44 5.82 22.84
CA THR A 78 8.17 7.00 23.31
C THR A 78 7.25 8.18 23.61
N GLY A 79 6.07 8.22 22.99
CA GLY A 79 5.19 9.39 22.99
C GLY A 79 5.77 10.62 22.26
N VAL A 80 6.88 10.47 21.53
CA VAL A 80 7.57 11.59 20.89
C VAL A 80 6.97 11.89 19.53
N ILE A 81 6.56 13.15 19.34
CA ILE A 81 6.06 13.69 18.06
C ILE A 81 6.87 14.92 17.69
N LEU A 82 7.35 14.97 16.45
CA LEU A 82 7.85 16.19 15.82
C LEU A 82 6.76 16.77 14.91
N ALA A 83 6.52 18.07 15.03
CA ALA A 83 5.67 18.83 14.13
C ALA A 83 6.51 19.93 13.47
N LEU A 84 6.72 19.82 12.16
CA LEU A 84 7.45 20.78 11.34
C LEU A 84 6.45 21.63 10.56
N THR A 85 6.61 22.94 10.62
CA THR A 85 5.87 23.90 9.80
C THR A 85 6.83 24.64 8.87
N THR A 86 6.36 24.97 7.68
CA THR A 86 7.16 25.66 6.65
C THR A 86 6.31 26.72 5.98
N PHE A 87 6.85 27.94 5.89
CA PHE A 87 6.23 29.08 5.23
C PHE A 87 7.23 29.77 4.31
N GLN A 88 6.81 30.08 3.08
CA GLN A 88 7.59 30.86 2.13
C GLN A 88 6.80 32.08 1.70
N VAL A 89 7.43 33.26 1.72
CA VAL A 89 6.87 34.47 1.11
C VAL A 89 7.45 34.62 -0.29
N PRO A 90 6.64 34.61 -1.36
CA PRO A 90 7.10 34.95 -2.69
C PRO A 90 7.35 36.46 -2.78
N PHE A 91 8.59 36.87 -2.52
CA PHE A 91 9.04 38.25 -2.70
C PHE A 91 9.99 38.32 -3.91
N PHE A 92 9.82 39.33 -4.77
CA PHE A 92 10.58 39.48 -6.01
C PHE A 92 12.10 39.32 -5.76
N MET A 93 12.71 38.31 -6.40
CA MET A 93 14.12 37.92 -6.31
C MET A 93 14.67 37.47 -4.94
N ILE A 94 13.85 37.30 -3.88
CA ILE A 94 14.33 36.79 -2.59
C ILE A 94 13.34 35.76 -2.01
N LYS A 95 13.76 34.48 -1.94
CA LYS A 95 13.05 33.45 -1.19
C LYS A 95 13.23 33.66 0.31
N LEU A 96 12.30 34.36 0.95
CA LEU A 96 12.21 34.44 2.42
C LEU A 96 11.37 33.28 2.93
N GLY A 97 12.05 32.18 3.25
CA GLY A 97 11.47 31.01 3.92
C GLY A 97 11.67 31.07 5.43
N GLN A 98 10.68 30.62 6.20
CA GLN A 98 10.79 30.30 7.62
C GLN A 98 10.28 28.89 7.88
N SER A 99 10.88 28.22 8.86
CA SER A 99 10.39 26.94 9.37
C SER A 99 10.33 27.00 10.89
N LYS A 100 9.35 26.32 11.49
CA LYS A 100 9.36 26.06 12.93
C LYS A 100 9.30 24.56 13.20
N LEU A 101 9.99 24.14 14.23
CA LEU A 101 10.00 22.76 14.69
C LEU A 101 9.47 22.72 16.11
N TYR A 102 8.40 21.96 16.32
CA TYR A 102 7.83 21.72 17.62
C TYR A 102 8.02 20.24 18.01
N ARG A 103 8.20 19.98 19.30
CA ARG A 103 8.41 18.64 19.83
C ARG A 103 7.51 18.34 21.02
N SER A 104 6.89 17.17 21.01
CA SER A 104 6.16 16.59 22.15
C SER A 104 6.91 15.37 22.68
N GLU A 105 6.73 15.05 23.96
CA GLU A 105 7.16 13.80 24.61
C GLU A 105 5.98 13.07 25.29
N ASN A 106 4.75 13.49 25.00
CA ASN A 106 3.56 13.02 25.71
C ASN A 106 2.37 12.84 24.76
N TYR A 107 2.61 12.21 23.61
CA TYR A 107 1.59 11.85 22.62
C TYR A 107 0.83 13.06 22.02
N GLY A 108 1.45 14.25 22.04
CA GLY A 108 0.85 15.48 21.53
C GLY A 108 0.09 16.32 22.57
N LYS A 109 -0.03 15.87 23.82
CA LYS A 109 -0.74 16.62 24.88
C LYS A 109 -0.16 18.02 25.11
N SER A 110 1.15 18.17 24.94
CA SER A 110 1.83 19.47 24.89
C SER A 110 3.01 19.42 23.93
N PHE A 111 3.31 20.56 23.31
CA PHE A 111 4.49 20.75 22.47
C PHE A 111 5.41 21.84 23.05
N GLN A 112 6.69 21.77 22.69
CA GLN A 112 7.69 22.79 22.91
C GLN A 112 8.21 23.28 21.56
N ASP A 113 8.30 24.60 21.37
CA ASP A 113 9.02 25.18 20.23
C ASP A 113 10.53 24.92 20.41
N VAL A 114 11.10 24.15 19.51
CA VAL A 114 12.51 23.75 19.47
C VAL A 114 13.21 24.24 18.19
N THR A 115 12.64 25.24 17.50
CA THR A 115 13.16 25.82 16.26
C THR A 115 14.59 26.34 16.38
N ASN A 116 15.00 26.75 17.58
CA ASN A 116 16.37 27.19 17.86
C ASN A 116 17.40 26.04 17.72
N LEU A 117 17.01 24.77 17.87
CA LEU A 117 17.91 23.62 17.67
C LEU A 117 18.34 23.43 16.21
N ILE A 118 17.53 23.92 15.26
CA ILE A 118 17.85 23.96 13.83
C ILE A 118 18.38 25.34 13.38
N ASN A 119 18.82 26.18 14.32
CA ASN A 119 19.29 27.55 14.08
C ASN A 119 18.30 28.41 13.26
N ASN A 120 16.99 28.15 13.39
CA ASN A 120 15.93 28.80 12.60
C ASN A 120 16.12 28.69 11.07
N THR A 121 16.79 27.62 10.62
CA THR A 121 17.05 27.35 9.19
C THR A 121 15.78 26.92 8.48
N PHE A 122 15.61 27.33 7.22
CA PHE A 122 14.55 26.83 6.37
C PHE A 122 14.77 25.34 6.04
N ILE A 123 13.77 24.51 6.36
CA ILE A 123 13.75 23.07 6.09
C ILE A 123 12.95 22.81 4.83
N ARG A 124 13.49 21.94 3.97
CA ARG A 124 12.89 21.50 2.71
C ARG A 124 11.77 20.50 2.96
N SER A 125 10.53 20.97 2.88
CA SER A 125 9.33 20.16 3.10
C SER A 125 9.21 18.98 2.13
N GLU A 126 9.78 19.08 0.93
CA GLU A 126 9.80 18.03 -0.09
C GLU A 126 10.56 16.76 0.36
N PHE A 127 11.48 16.89 1.33
CA PHE A 127 12.18 15.74 1.93
C PHE A 127 11.57 15.29 3.27
N GLY A 128 10.51 15.95 3.74
CA GLY A 128 9.81 15.63 4.98
C GLY A 128 10.71 15.57 6.22
N ILE A 129 10.37 14.67 7.14
CA ILE A 129 11.15 14.34 8.33
C ILE A 129 11.60 12.88 8.21
N ALA A 130 12.89 12.64 8.02
CA ALA A 130 13.42 11.29 7.82
C ALA A 130 13.69 10.62 9.17
N ILE A 131 12.76 9.77 9.60
CA ILE A 131 12.82 9.00 10.86
C ILE A 131 13.59 7.70 10.66
N GLY A 132 14.49 7.39 11.58
CA GLY A 132 15.24 6.13 11.58
C GLY A 132 14.38 4.93 11.98
N PRO A 133 14.77 3.71 11.59
CA PRO A 133 13.98 2.51 11.86
C PRO A 133 13.83 2.22 13.36
N GLU A 134 12.73 1.53 13.69
CA GLU A 134 12.37 1.06 15.03
C GLU A 134 12.51 2.16 16.13
N ASN A 135 13.14 1.81 17.25
CA ASN A 135 13.42 2.68 18.39
C ASN A 135 14.84 3.25 18.36
N SER A 136 15.41 3.44 17.17
CA SER A 136 16.73 4.08 17.01
C SER A 136 16.79 5.53 17.50
N GLY A 137 15.64 6.21 17.62
CA GLY A 137 15.54 7.61 18.06
C GLY A 137 16.10 8.63 17.07
N LYS A 138 16.41 8.19 15.84
CA LYS A 138 17.10 8.99 14.84
C LYS A 138 16.16 9.83 14.00
N VAL A 139 16.58 11.06 13.73
CA VAL A 139 15.86 12.03 12.91
C VAL A 139 16.86 12.78 12.03
N ILE A 140 16.53 12.94 10.76
CA ILE A 140 17.24 13.81 9.81
C ILE A 140 16.24 14.83 9.24
N LEU A 141 16.62 16.10 9.24
CA LEU A 141 15.92 17.20 8.57
C LEU A 141 16.87 17.83 7.54
N THR A 142 16.44 17.98 6.29
CA THR A 142 17.25 18.60 5.22
C THR A 142 16.92 20.08 5.10
N GLY A 143 17.93 20.95 5.17
CA GLY A 143 17.76 22.41 5.14
C GLY A 143 18.70 23.12 4.16
N ASP A 144 18.34 24.37 3.85
CA ASP A 144 19.13 25.21 2.95
C ASP A 144 20.33 25.85 3.64
N VAL A 145 21.40 26.07 2.87
CA VAL A 145 22.59 26.81 3.31
C VAL A 145 22.40 28.30 3.05
N SER A 146 22.41 29.09 4.12
CA SER A 146 22.24 30.55 4.05
C SER A 146 23.37 31.22 3.24
N GLY A 147 23.04 31.73 2.05
CA GLY A 147 23.95 32.58 1.25
C GLY A 147 24.93 31.84 0.33
N GLY A 148 24.67 30.59 -0.05
CA GLY A 148 25.52 29.84 -0.99
C GLY A 148 24.80 28.74 -1.77
N HIS A 149 25.53 28.05 -2.64
CA HIS A 149 25.07 26.84 -3.31
C HIS A 149 25.52 25.61 -2.51
N GLY A 150 24.62 25.00 -1.76
CA GLY A 150 24.88 23.81 -0.94
C GLY A 150 23.64 23.37 -0.17
N SER A 151 23.72 22.19 0.44
CA SER A 151 22.68 21.64 1.30
C SER A 151 23.26 21.19 2.63
N ARG A 152 22.47 21.25 3.69
CA ARG A 152 22.85 20.76 5.02
C ARG A 152 21.78 19.85 5.59
N ILE A 153 22.18 19.02 6.55
CA ILE A 153 21.27 18.21 7.34
C ILE A 153 21.39 18.56 8.82
N PHE A 154 20.27 18.53 9.53
CA PHE A 154 20.21 18.52 10.98
C PHE A 154 19.90 17.09 11.42
N VAL A 155 20.80 16.49 12.19
CA VAL A 155 20.65 15.12 12.67
C VAL A 155 20.53 15.06 14.18
N SER A 156 19.68 14.17 14.65
CA SER A 156 19.43 13.83 16.05
C SER A 156 19.54 12.32 16.20
N ASP A 157 20.15 11.85 17.28
CA ASP A 157 20.18 10.45 17.73
C ASP A 157 19.51 10.25 19.11
N ASP A 158 18.82 11.28 19.62
CA ASP A 158 18.26 11.34 20.97
C ASP A 158 16.74 11.63 21.01
N PHE A 159 16.01 11.19 19.98
CA PHE A 159 14.57 11.41 19.79
C PHE A 159 14.20 12.90 19.61
N GLY A 160 15.07 13.67 18.95
CA GLY A 160 14.88 15.08 18.62
C GLY A 160 15.11 16.04 19.79
N LYS A 161 15.79 15.61 20.87
CA LYS A 161 16.11 16.47 22.02
C LYS A 161 17.25 17.44 21.71
N SER A 162 18.20 17.02 20.88
CA SER A 162 19.27 17.85 20.37
C SER A 162 19.50 17.59 18.88
N PHE A 163 19.97 18.61 18.16
CA PHE A 163 20.30 18.50 16.74
C PHE A 163 21.72 19.00 16.50
N THR A 164 22.46 18.28 15.66
CA THR A 164 23.76 18.71 15.13
C THR A 164 23.62 18.95 13.64
N HIS A 165 24.18 20.06 13.13
CA HIS A 165 24.15 20.36 11.70
C HIS A 165 25.40 19.84 11.00
N ARG A 166 25.24 19.36 9.78
CA ARG A 166 26.30 18.79 8.94
C ARG A 166 26.11 19.30 7.51
N GLU A 167 27.14 19.94 6.97
CA GLU A 167 27.15 20.41 5.58
C GLU A 167 27.38 19.21 4.65
N LEU A 168 26.58 19.07 3.59
CA LEU A 168 26.71 17.98 2.63
C LEU A 168 27.68 18.40 1.50
N PRO A 169 28.53 17.47 1.00
CA PRO A 169 29.37 17.72 -0.17
C PRO A 169 28.59 17.66 -1.50
N PHE A 170 27.26 17.48 -1.45
CA PHE A 170 26.35 17.36 -2.58
C PHE A 170 24.98 17.97 -2.25
N ILE A 171 24.13 18.16 -3.26
CA ILE A 171 22.72 18.54 -3.09
C ILE A 171 21.89 17.25 -3.25
N PRO A 172 21.09 16.82 -2.25
CA PRO A 172 20.26 15.62 -2.37
C PRO A 172 19.15 15.83 -3.40
N LEU A 173 18.85 14.79 -4.18
CA LEU A 173 17.73 14.71 -5.11
C LEU A 173 16.49 14.07 -4.47
N MET A 174 16.71 13.20 -3.48
CA MET A 174 15.69 12.43 -2.76
C MET A 174 15.87 12.55 -1.24
N GLN A 175 14.88 12.09 -0.47
CA GLN A 175 15.03 11.93 0.98
C GLN A 175 16.19 10.97 1.30
N ILE A 176 16.98 11.28 2.32
CA ILE A 176 18.07 10.41 2.78
C ILE A 176 17.45 9.14 3.41
N THR A 177 17.82 7.98 2.86
CA THR A 177 17.30 6.68 3.30
C THR A 177 18.21 6.07 4.36
N TYR A 178 17.60 5.42 5.36
CA TYR A 178 18.31 4.59 6.32
C TYR A 178 18.43 3.16 5.81
N ASN A 179 19.55 2.51 6.09
CA ASN A 179 19.67 1.06 5.99
C ASN A 179 18.75 0.40 7.03
N PRO A 180 17.82 -0.49 6.64
CA PRO A 180 16.91 -1.18 7.56
C PRO A 180 17.64 -1.96 8.67
N ASP A 181 18.78 -2.58 8.36
CA ASP A 181 19.55 -3.41 9.31
C ASP A 181 20.44 -2.58 10.26
N ASN A 182 20.76 -1.33 9.90
CA ASN A 182 21.68 -0.48 10.68
C ASN A 182 21.42 1.01 10.46
N SER A 183 20.73 1.63 11.42
CA SER A 183 20.35 3.05 11.40
C SER A 183 21.52 4.06 11.45
N ASN A 184 22.79 3.62 11.52
CA ASN A 184 23.95 4.47 11.28
C ASN A 184 24.30 4.62 9.80
N VAL A 185 23.90 3.67 8.96
CA VAL A 185 24.24 3.68 7.54
C VAL A 185 23.13 4.37 6.75
N LEU A 186 23.53 5.38 5.96
CA LEU A 186 22.65 6.25 5.19
C LEU A 186 23.02 6.25 3.71
N LEU A 187 22.02 6.39 2.84
CA LEU A 187 22.18 6.35 1.38
C LEU A 187 21.27 7.37 0.70
N VAL A 188 21.79 8.07 -0.30
CA VAL A 188 21.07 9.12 -1.04
C VAL A 188 21.63 9.31 -2.45
N ILE A 189 20.75 9.65 -3.40
CA ILE A 189 21.13 10.13 -4.73
C ILE A 189 21.22 11.67 -4.70
N SER A 190 22.28 12.23 -5.27
CA SER A 190 22.44 13.67 -5.48
C SER A 190 21.83 14.15 -6.79
N ASN A 191 21.61 15.46 -6.92
CA ASN A 191 21.13 16.11 -8.14
C ASN A 191 22.04 15.90 -9.38
N ASN A 192 23.27 15.42 -9.19
CA ASN A 192 24.21 15.06 -10.25
C ASN A 192 24.15 13.56 -10.62
N ASN A 193 23.11 12.84 -10.18
CA ASN A 193 22.97 11.39 -10.32
C ASN A 193 24.16 10.61 -9.71
N GLU A 194 24.69 11.09 -8.59
CA GLU A 194 25.75 10.41 -7.82
C GLU A 194 25.17 9.78 -6.56
N MET A 195 25.54 8.53 -6.30
CA MET A 195 25.14 7.79 -5.11
C MET A 195 26.16 8.00 -3.98
N TRP A 196 25.68 8.59 -2.89
CA TRP A 196 26.48 8.92 -1.71
C TRP A 196 26.05 8.07 -0.51
N LEU A 197 27.04 7.56 0.21
CA LEU A 197 26.86 6.72 1.39
C LEU A 197 27.54 7.36 2.60
N SER A 198 26.95 7.16 3.79
CA SER A 198 27.61 7.43 5.07
C SER A 198 27.47 6.22 5.98
N GLU A 199 28.56 5.77 6.61
CA GLU A 199 28.53 4.70 7.63
C GLU A 199 28.40 5.25 9.07
N ASP A 200 28.43 6.58 9.26
CA ASP A 200 28.51 7.26 10.56
C ASP A 200 27.39 8.30 10.79
N PHE A 201 26.18 7.96 10.33
CA PHE A 201 24.95 8.74 10.45
C PHE A 201 25.03 10.12 9.76
N GLY A 202 25.83 10.23 8.70
CA GLY A 202 25.97 11.42 7.87
C GLY A 202 27.07 12.39 8.32
N SER A 203 28.04 11.95 9.13
CA SER A 203 29.17 12.79 9.57
C SER A 203 30.20 12.93 8.45
N ASN A 204 30.51 11.80 7.80
CA ASN A 204 31.32 11.70 6.59
C ASN A 204 30.49 11.04 5.49
N TRP A 205 30.66 11.53 4.27
CA TRP A 205 29.96 11.02 3.08
C TRP A 205 30.98 10.64 2.01
N GLU A 206 30.89 9.41 1.52
CA GLU A 206 31.71 8.90 0.43
C GLU A 206 30.85 8.70 -0.82
N LYS A 207 31.36 9.13 -1.98
CA LYS A 207 30.71 8.86 -3.27
C LYS A 207 31.04 7.44 -3.70
N VAL A 208 30.04 6.57 -3.68
CA VAL A 208 30.19 5.16 -4.06
C VAL A 208 30.14 5.00 -5.58
N HIS A 209 29.22 5.70 -6.25
CA HIS A 209 29.03 5.56 -7.70
C HIS A 209 28.48 6.84 -8.32
N SER A 210 28.68 7.00 -9.62
CA SER A 210 28.16 8.11 -10.44
C SER A 210 27.27 7.56 -11.56
N THR A 211 26.35 8.36 -12.10
CA THR A 211 25.37 7.95 -13.14
C THR A 211 24.30 6.97 -12.66
N VAL A 212 23.95 7.05 -11.37
CA VAL A 212 22.92 6.23 -10.71
C VAL A 212 21.53 6.85 -10.90
N CYS A 213 20.57 6.02 -11.28
CA CYS A 213 19.21 6.45 -11.67
C CYS A 213 18.15 6.08 -10.64
N LEU A 214 18.23 4.88 -10.08
CA LEU A 214 17.40 4.39 -8.99
C LEU A 214 18.28 3.60 -8.02
N VAL A 215 17.99 3.67 -6.72
CA VAL A 215 18.69 2.92 -5.68
C VAL A 215 17.70 2.40 -4.64
N LYS A 216 17.89 1.17 -4.19
CA LYS A 216 17.10 0.57 -3.09
C LYS A 216 17.99 -0.24 -2.15
N TRP A 217 17.64 -0.21 -0.86
CA TRP A 217 18.18 -1.13 0.13
C TRP A 217 17.59 -2.53 -0.07
N GLY A 218 18.44 -3.55 0.01
CA GLY A 218 18.05 -4.94 0.23
C GLY A 218 18.48 -5.40 1.62
N GLY A 219 17.96 -6.55 2.06
CA GLY A 219 18.35 -7.13 3.35
C GLY A 219 19.81 -7.57 3.40
N LYS A 220 20.39 -7.57 4.60
CA LYS A 220 21.79 -7.87 4.94
C LYS A 220 22.79 -6.80 4.45
N ASN A 221 22.41 -5.52 4.57
CA ASN A 221 23.21 -4.36 4.12
C ASN A 221 23.47 -4.30 2.60
N THR A 222 22.71 -5.02 1.78
CA THR A 222 22.87 -5.02 0.32
C THR A 222 22.30 -3.74 -0.28
N ILE A 223 22.99 -3.17 -1.28
CA ILE A 223 22.50 -2.04 -2.07
C ILE A 223 22.33 -2.49 -3.52
N PHE A 224 21.14 -2.28 -4.08
CA PHE A 224 20.85 -2.44 -5.50
C PHE A 224 20.66 -1.08 -6.15
N PHE A 225 21.20 -0.88 -7.35
CA PHE A 225 21.05 0.37 -8.08
C PHE A 225 21.15 0.19 -9.59
N THR A 226 20.43 1.01 -10.35
CA THR A 226 20.60 1.11 -11.80
C THR A 226 21.56 2.23 -12.16
N ALA A 227 22.41 1.98 -13.16
CA ALA A 227 23.35 2.96 -13.69
C ALA A 227 23.26 3.07 -15.22
N GLY A 228 23.31 4.31 -15.72
CA GLY A 228 23.33 4.61 -17.15
C GLY A 228 24.74 4.53 -17.73
N LEU A 229 24.92 3.79 -18.83
CA LEU A 229 26.21 3.60 -19.52
C LEU A 229 26.80 4.90 -20.09
N ASN A 230 25.95 5.79 -20.60
CA ASN A 230 26.35 7.08 -21.20
C ASN A 230 26.24 8.26 -20.22
N GLY A 231 25.95 8.01 -18.95
CA GLY A 231 25.69 9.06 -17.96
C GLY A 231 24.27 9.63 -17.96
N SER A 232 23.40 9.16 -18.87
CA SER A 232 21.98 9.52 -18.89
C SER A 232 21.11 8.43 -18.26
N CYS A 233 20.10 8.84 -17.49
CA CYS A 233 19.03 7.97 -17.00
C CYS A 233 17.85 7.87 -17.98
N SER A 234 17.86 8.67 -19.05
CA SER A 234 16.88 8.58 -20.14
C SER A 234 17.10 7.35 -21.04
N ASP A 235 18.27 6.69 -20.95
CA ASP A 235 18.59 5.46 -21.67
C ASP A 235 17.87 4.23 -21.06
N ARG A 236 16.58 4.36 -20.72
CA ARG A 236 15.77 3.28 -20.14
C ARG A 236 15.71 2.10 -21.11
N GLY A 237 15.88 0.89 -20.56
CA GLY A 237 16.03 -0.34 -21.33
C GLY A 237 17.48 -0.63 -21.76
N MET A 238 18.41 0.27 -21.49
CA MET A 238 19.86 0.09 -21.69
C MET A 238 20.67 0.27 -20.39
N LEU A 239 20.00 0.40 -19.24
CA LEU A 239 20.65 0.53 -17.94
C LEU A 239 21.30 -0.80 -17.51
N GLU A 240 22.28 -0.71 -16.61
CA GLU A 240 22.81 -1.85 -15.87
C GLU A 240 22.27 -1.85 -14.44
N LEU A 241 21.72 -2.98 -13.98
CA LEU A 241 21.44 -3.21 -12.56
C LEU A 241 22.70 -3.75 -11.90
N ARG A 242 23.14 -3.06 -10.85
CA ARG A 242 24.36 -3.33 -10.10
C ARG A 242 24.04 -3.56 -8.62
N ARG A 243 24.89 -4.35 -7.97
CA ARG A 243 24.81 -4.68 -6.54
C ARG A 243 26.14 -4.43 -5.85
N THR A 244 26.10 -3.96 -4.60
CA THR A 244 27.20 -4.06 -3.64
C THR A 244 26.69 -4.62 -2.31
N THR A 245 27.53 -5.42 -1.64
CA THR A 245 27.27 -6.00 -0.30
C THR A 245 28.32 -5.56 0.73
N ASP A 246 29.20 -4.65 0.35
CA ASP A 246 30.35 -4.18 1.12
C ASP A 246 30.51 -2.65 1.03
N PHE A 247 29.38 -1.95 0.85
CA PHE A 247 29.28 -0.49 0.84
C PHE A 247 30.09 0.18 -0.28
N GLY A 248 30.16 -0.47 -1.44
CA GLY A 248 30.75 0.09 -2.66
C GLY A 248 32.18 -0.38 -2.96
N LYS A 249 32.81 -1.12 -2.04
CA LYS A 249 34.19 -1.62 -2.22
C LYS A 249 34.29 -2.63 -3.36
N THR A 250 33.25 -3.44 -3.54
CA THR A 250 33.02 -4.24 -4.73
C THR A 250 31.62 -3.97 -5.29
N ILE A 251 31.56 -3.78 -6.60
CA ILE A 251 30.31 -3.55 -7.35
C ILE A 251 30.24 -4.60 -8.44
N LYS A 252 29.16 -5.38 -8.44
CA LYS A 252 28.87 -6.41 -9.44
C LYS A 252 27.68 -5.98 -10.29
N THR A 253 27.84 -5.92 -11.60
CA THR A 253 26.69 -5.88 -12.52
C THR A 253 25.98 -7.23 -12.45
N VAL A 254 24.71 -7.22 -12.05
CA VAL A 254 23.88 -8.43 -11.87
C VAL A 254 22.92 -8.63 -13.05
N ALA A 255 22.55 -7.57 -13.77
CA ALA A 255 21.77 -7.64 -15.00
C ALA A 255 22.00 -6.42 -15.91
N SER A 256 21.68 -6.55 -17.21
CA SER A 256 21.87 -5.52 -18.24
C SER A 256 20.64 -5.41 -19.14
N LYS A 257 20.53 -4.30 -19.90
CA LYS A 257 19.33 -3.93 -20.69
C LYS A 257 18.09 -3.67 -19.82
N ILE A 258 18.32 -3.04 -18.68
CA ILE A 258 17.31 -2.82 -17.65
C ILE A 258 16.49 -1.56 -17.97
N TYR A 259 15.17 -1.72 -17.87
CA TYR A 259 14.21 -0.62 -17.88
C TYR A 259 14.04 -0.05 -16.47
N SER A 260 13.64 -0.90 -15.52
CA SER A 260 13.58 -0.61 -14.08
C SER A 260 13.79 -1.89 -13.26
N PHE A 261 13.87 -1.77 -11.94
CA PHE A 261 13.94 -2.89 -10.99
C PHE A 261 13.12 -2.59 -9.73
N GLY A 262 12.67 -3.63 -9.04
CA GLY A 262 11.93 -3.53 -7.78
C GLY A 262 12.32 -4.63 -6.79
N VAL A 263 12.00 -4.44 -5.52
CA VAL A 263 12.31 -5.39 -4.44
C VAL A 263 11.06 -5.63 -3.60
N GLY A 264 10.53 -6.86 -3.62
CA GLY A 264 9.33 -7.24 -2.87
C GLY A 264 9.55 -8.52 -2.09
N GLY A 265 9.39 -8.48 -0.76
CA GLY A 265 9.71 -9.62 0.11
C GLY A 265 11.16 -10.09 -0.09
N ARG A 266 11.34 -11.37 -0.42
CA ARG A 266 12.66 -11.95 -0.78
C ARG A 266 13.04 -11.82 -2.26
N PHE A 267 12.17 -11.27 -3.10
CA PHE A 267 12.29 -11.28 -4.55
C PHE A 267 12.88 -9.97 -5.08
N LEU A 268 13.92 -10.08 -5.90
CA LEU A 268 14.46 -8.99 -6.72
C LEU A 268 13.89 -9.12 -8.14
N PHE A 269 13.14 -8.13 -8.60
CA PHE A 269 12.58 -8.08 -9.95
C PHE A 269 13.33 -7.10 -10.83
N ALA A 270 13.51 -7.44 -12.10
CA ALA A 270 14.06 -6.56 -13.12
C ALA A 270 13.20 -6.61 -14.38
N SER A 271 12.82 -5.44 -14.89
CA SER A 271 12.12 -5.27 -16.17
C SER A 271 13.17 -5.15 -17.27
N VAL A 272 13.24 -6.14 -18.18
CA VAL A 272 14.35 -6.34 -19.12
C VAL A 272 13.86 -6.22 -20.57
N MET A 273 14.58 -5.46 -21.41
CA MET A 273 14.24 -5.36 -22.83
C MET A 273 14.51 -6.66 -23.58
N THR A 274 13.51 -7.16 -24.31
CA THR A 274 13.59 -8.41 -25.09
C THR A 274 14.48 -8.32 -26.34
N GLY A 275 14.90 -7.11 -26.74
CA GLY A 275 15.60 -6.85 -28.00
C GLY A 275 14.74 -7.03 -29.26
N LYS A 276 13.46 -7.39 -29.13
CA LYS A 276 12.50 -7.50 -30.24
C LYS A 276 11.50 -6.35 -30.16
N GLY A 277 11.83 -5.24 -30.82
CA GLY A 277 11.04 -4.00 -30.73
C GLY A 277 11.18 -3.36 -29.35
N THR A 278 10.10 -2.76 -28.86
CA THR A 278 10.03 -2.04 -27.58
C THR A 278 9.53 -2.90 -26.41
N LEU A 279 9.36 -4.22 -26.60
CA LEU A 279 8.79 -5.10 -25.58
C LEU A 279 9.78 -5.38 -24.43
N ARG A 280 9.27 -5.34 -23.19
CA ARG A 280 9.97 -5.67 -21.94
C ARG A 280 9.31 -6.82 -21.18
N MET A 281 10.10 -7.57 -20.41
CA MET A 281 9.64 -8.72 -19.62
C MET A 281 10.30 -8.75 -18.23
N ILE A 282 9.52 -9.11 -17.21
CA ILE A 282 10.02 -9.32 -15.85
C ILE A 282 10.95 -10.55 -15.79
N HIS A 283 12.06 -10.37 -15.11
CA HIS A 283 12.91 -11.44 -14.60
C HIS A 283 12.99 -11.34 -13.08
N VAL A 284 13.11 -12.47 -12.41
CA VAL A 284 13.13 -12.59 -10.95
C VAL A 284 14.43 -13.24 -10.48
N SER A 285 14.91 -12.82 -9.32
CA SER A 285 16.00 -13.45 -8.58
C SER A 285 15.63 -13.56 -7.09
N VAL A 286 15.95 -14.71 -6.48
CA VAL A 286 15.78 -14.98 -5.03
C VAL A 286 17.13 -15.07 -4.29
N ASP A 287 18.24 -14.88 -5.01
CA ASP A 287 19.61 -14.99 -4.50
C ASP A 287 20.40 -13.68 -4.67
N GLN A 288 19.68 -12.55 -4.64
CA GLN A 288 20.22 -11.19 -4.77
C GLN A 288 20.90 -10.92 -6.13
N GLY A 289 20.42 -11.51 -7.22
CA GLY A 289 20.93 -11.31 -8.57
C GLY A 289 22.18 -12.15 -8.91
N GLU A 290 22.38 -13.28 -8.25
CA GLU A 290 23.37 -14.27 -8.67
C GLU A 290 22.83 -15.13 -9.82
N THR A 291 21.56 -15.53 -9.74
CA THR A 291 20.82 -16.20 -10.81
C THR A 291 19.50 -15.48 -11.10
N TRP A 292 19.04 -15.59 -12.35
CA TRP A 292 17.82 -14.96 -12.83
C TRP A 292 16.96 -15.98 -13.58
N ASN A 293 15.67 -15.93 -13.32
CA ASN A 293 14.64 -16.68 -14.04
C ASN A 293 13.72 -15.69 -14.77
N MET A 294 13.23 -16.08 -15.94
CA MET A 294 12.24 -15.28 -16.68
C MET A 294 10.87 -15.50 -16.04
N ALA A 295 10.23 -14.44 -15.55
CA ALA A 295 8.89 -14.55 -15.01
C ALA A 295 7.90 -14.87 -16.14
N GLN A 296 6.95 -15.75 -15.84
CA GLN A 296 5.94 -16.21 -16.78
C GLN A 296 4.77 -15.21 -16.86
N LEU A 297 5.08 -13.99 -17.29
CA LEU A 297 4.13 -12.90 -17.45
C LEU A 297 4.10 -12.47 -18.92
N PRO A 298 2.97 -11.92 -19.43
CA PRO A 298 2.91 -11.36 -20.77
C PRO A 298 3.98 -10.26 -20.95
N PRO A 299 4.70 -10.20 -22.08
CA PRO A 299 5.57 -9.08 -22.40
C PRO A 299 4.74 -7.82 -22.63
N VAL A 300 5.17 -6.69 -22.06
CA VAL A 300 4.47 -5.41 -22.17
C VAL A 300 5.20 -4.44 -23.11
N GLY A 301 4.45 -3.51 -23.70
CA GLY A 301 4.96 -2.42 -24.54
C GLY A 301 5.71 -1.34 -23.76
N HIS A 302 5.84 -0.14 -24.36
CA HIS A 302 6.40 1.02 -23.65
C HIS A 302 5.34 1.72 -22.79
N GLU A 303 4.13 1.89 -23.34
CA GLU A 303 2.97 2.60 -22.76
C GLU A 303 2.25 1.81 -21.64
N GLN A 304 2.64 0.56 -21.43
CA GLN A 304 2.12 -0.33 -20.38
C GLN A 304 3.12 -0.43 -19.21
N PHE A 305 2.66 -0.92 -18.05
CA PHE A 305 3.49 -1.10 -16.85
C PHE A 305 3.29 -2.46 -16.15
N TYR A 306 4.23 -2.78 -15.25
CA TYR A 306 4.08 -3.80 -14.23
C TYR A 306 4.09 -3.14 -12.85
N SER A 307 3.25 -3.63 -11.93
CA SER A 307 3.20 -3.12 -10.55
C SER A 307 3.15 -4.25 -9.53
N ILE A 308 4.04 -4.21 -8.54
CA ILE A 308 4.06 -5.14 -7.41
C ILE A 308 2.99 -4.70 -6.40
N LEU A 309 1.84 -5.34 -6.42
CA LEU A 309 0.69 -4.98 -5.57
C LEU A 309 0.91 -5.38 -4.10
N ALA A 310 1.49 -6.56 -3.88
CA ALA A 310 1.91 -7.03 -2.57
C ALA A 310 2.93 -8.17 -2.73
N ALA A 311 3.90 -8.24 -1.83
CA ALA A 311 4.90 -9.30 -1.79
C ALA A 311 5.20 -9.71 -0.34
N ASN A 312 5.40 -11.01 -0.11
CA ASN A 312 5.88 -11.56 1.15
C ASN A 312 7.01 -12.58 0.87
N ASP A 313 7.40 -13.38 1.86
CA ASP A 313 8.44 -14.42 1.67
C ASP A 313 7.95 -15.63 0.85
N ASP A 314 6.64 -15.82 0.72
CA ASP A 314 6.01 -16.97 0.09
C ASP A 314 5.60 -16.71 -1.37
N MET A 315 5.19 -15.49 -1.74
CA MET A 315 4.72 -15.14 -3.09
C MET A 315 4.56 -13.63 -3.35
N VAL A 316 4.20 -13.30 -4.59
CA VAL A 316 3.94 -11.93 -5.08
C VAL A 316 2.63 -11.85 -5.87
N PHE A 317 1.85 -10.82 -5.58
CA PHE A 317 0.78 -10.31 -6.44
C PHE A 317 1.37 -9.30 -7.42
N MET A 318 1.29 -9.61 -8.71
CA MET A 318 1.78 -8.77 -9.79
C MET A 318 0.62 -8.28 -10.66
N HIS A 319 0.53 -6.97 -10.85
CA HIS A 319 -0.31 -6.38 -11.88
C HIS A 319 0.42 -6.36 -13.22
N VAL A 320 -0.29 -6.73 -14.29
CA VAL A 320 0.13 -6.51 -15.67
C VAL A 320 -0.95 -5.69 -16.35
N ASP A 321 -0.58 -4.51 -16.83
CA ASP A 321 -1.48 -3.58 -17.52
C ASP A 321 -1.95 -4.13 -18.89
N GLU A 322 -3.19 -3.82 -19.30
CA GLU A 322 -3.78 -4.31 -20.55
C GLU A 322 -3.39 -3.39 -21.73
N PRO A 323 -3.12 -3.90 -22.95
CA PRO A 323 -2.63 -3.05 -24.04
C PRO A 323 -3.61 -1.93 -24.48
N GLY A 324 -3.19 -0.68 -24.29
CA GLY A 324 -3.93 0.53 -24.65
C GLY A 324 -4.43 1.27 -23.42
N ASP A 325 -4.97 2.49 -23.59
CA ASP A 325 -5.47 3.29 -22.47
C ASP A 325 -6.84 2.75 -21.99
N THR A 326 -6.79 1.69 -21.18
CA THR A 326 -7.97 0.95 -20.69
C THR A 326 -8.33 1.29 -19.25
N GLY A 327 -7.38 1.76 -18.44
CA GLY A 327 -7.53 1.96 -17.00
C GLY A 327 -7.70 0.67 -16.19
N PHE A 328 -7.36 -0.50 -16.77
CA PHE A 328 -7.38 -1.78 -16.07
C PHE A 328 -6.32 -2.74 -16.60
N GLY A 329 -5.98 -3.72 -15.77
CA GLY A 329 -5.11 -4.83 -16.15
C GLY A 329 -5.53 -6.14 -15.53
N THR A 330 -4.57 -7.05 -15.34
CA THR A 330 -4.79 -8.37 -14.76
C THR A 330 -3.85 -8.59 -13.56
N ILE A 331 -4.39 -9.09 -12.44
CA ILE A 331 -3.60 -9.61 -11.32
C ILE A 331 -3.16 -11.04 -11.61
N TYR A 332 -1.87 -11.29 -11.40
CA TYR A 332 -1.26 -12.61 -11.38
C TYR A 332 -0.68 -12.92 -9.99
N VAL A 333 -0.80 -14.17 -9.55
CA VAL A 333 -0.23 -14.67 -8.29
C VAL A 333 0.92 -15.63 -8.61
N SER A 334 2.08 -15.42 -8.00
CA SER A 334 3.29 -16.18 -8.27
C SER A 334 3.30 -17.60 -7.65
N ASP A 335 4.30 -18.40 -7.99
CA ASP A 335 4.79 -19.49 -7.17
C ASP A 335 5.80 -18.99 -6.12
N ASP A 336 6.28 -19.89 -5.27
CA ASP A 336 7.26 -19.58 -4.23
C ASP A 336 8.61 -19.15 -4.80
N ARG A 337 8.88 -19.47 -6.08
CA ARG A 337 10.06 -19.01 -6.83
C ARG A 337 9.86 -17.66 -7.50
N GLY A 338 8.67 -17.05 -7.42
CA GLY A 338 8.35 -15.79 -8.08
C GLY A 338 8.40 -15.86 -9.61
N THR A 339 8.34 -17.06 -10.19
CA THR A 339 8.64 -17.32 -11.61
C THR A 339 7.42 -17.82 -12.39
N VAL A 340 6.69 -18.81 -11.86
CA VAL A 340 5.46 -19.34 -12.48
C VAL A 340 4.29 -18.51 -11.98
N TYR A 341 3.45 -18.00 -12.87
CA TYR A 341 2.34 -17.11 -12.50
C TYR A 341 1.00 -17.68 -12.95
N SER A 342 0.01 -17.55 -12.06
CA SER A 342 -1.38 -17.92 -12.29
C SER A 342 -2.23 -16.65 -12.37
N LYS A 343 -3.09 -16.56 -13.39
CA LYS A 343 -4.06 -15.47 -13.51
C LYS A 343 -5.07 -15.57 -12.37
N SER A 344 -5.23 -14.48 -11.60
CA SER A 344 -6.04 -14.42 -10.38
C SER A 344 -7.28 -13.53 -10.52
N LEU A 345 -7.13 -12.33 -11.08
CA LEU A 345 -8.23 -11.38 -11.28
C LEU A 345 -8.06 -10.63 -12.60
N GLU A 346 -9.05 -10.73 -13.49
CA GLU A 346 -9.11 -9.93 -14.73
C GLU A 346 -9.78 -8.58 -14.48
N ARG A 347 -9.51 -7.60 -15.36
CA ARG A 347 -10.13 -6.26 -15.34
C ARG A 347 -9.96 -5.51 -14.01
N HIS A 348 -8.82 -5.75 -13.35
CA HIS A 348 -8.41 -5.07 -12.12
C HIS A 348 -8.18 -3.59 -12.38
N LEU A 349 -8.85 -2.73 -11.61
CA LEU A 349 -8.76 -1.28 -11.76
C LEU A 349 -7.37 -0.77 -11.35
N TYR A 350 -6.70 -0.12 -12.29
CA TYR A 350 -5.41 0.54 -12.08
C TYR A 350 -5.32 1.64 -13.14
N THR A 351 -5.33 2.92 -12.75
CA THR A 351 -5.37 4.02 -13.71
C THR A 351 -4.01 4.33 -14.31
N THR A 352 -3.94 4.52 -15.64
CA THR A 352 -2.74 4.93 -16.40
C THR A 352 -2.19 6.31 -16.00
N THR A 353 -3.01 7.12 -15.33
CA THR A 353 -2.64 8.45 -14.84
C THR A 353 -2.78 8.46 -13.32
N GLY A 354 -1.74 8.89 -12.61
CA GLY A 354 -1.70 9.00 -11.15
C GLY A 354 -1.39 7.70 -10.38
N GLY A 355 -1.44 6.53 -11.02
CA GLY A 355 -1.12 5.24 -10.40
C GLY A 355 -2.08 4.75 -9.33
N ASP A 356 -3.34 5.17 -9.42
CA ASP A 356 -4.35 4.85 -8.40
C ASP A 356 -4.93 3.44 -8.60
N THR A 357 -4.80 2.62 -7.56
CA THR A 357 -5.44 1.31 -7.46
C THR A 357 -6.07 1.10 -6.09
N ASP A 358 -7.22 0.43 -6.05
CA ASP A 358 -7.93 0.13 -4.80
C ASP A 358 -7.40 -1.14 -4.10
N PHE A 359 -6.34 -1.78 -4.61
CA PHE A 359 -5.77 -3.01 -4.05
C PHE A 359 -5.29 -2.81 -2.61
N THR A 360 -5.99 -3.45 -1.68
CA THR A 360 -5.84 -3.28 -0.23
C THR A 360 -5.64 -4.64 0.45
N ASN A 361 -4.48 -4.81 1.10
CA ASN A 361 -4.23 -5.93 2.00
C ASN A 361 -4.96 -5.69 3.35
N ILE A 362 -5.83 -6.63 3.75
CA ILE A 362 -6.54 -6.55 5.02
C ILE A 362 -5.67 -7.17 6.12
N THR A 363 -4.83 -6.35 6.73
CA THR A 363 -3.80 -6.82 7.69
C THR A 363 -4.37 -7.45 8.96
N SER A 364 -5.65 -7.19 9.28
CA SER A 364 -6.34 -7.74 10.46
C SER A 364 -6.81 -9.18 10.30
N LEU A 365 -6.78 -9.76 9.09
CA LEU A 365 -7.05 -11.20 8.89
C LEU A 365 -6.23 -11.78 7.73
N ARG A 366 -5.59 -12.92 7.95
CA ARG A 366 -4.65 -13.53 6.99
C ARG A 366 -5.36 -13.99 5.71
N GLY A 367 -4.70 -13.79 4.56
CA GLY A 367 -5.21 -14.22 3.25
C GLY A 367 -6.27 -13.30 2.65
N VAL A 368 -6.69 -12.24 3.36
CA VAL A 368 -7.76 -11.35 2.93
C VAL A 368 -7.24 -10.14 2.16
N PHE A 369 -7.76 -9.95 0.95
CA PHE A 369 -7.46 -8.81 0.08
C PHE A 369 -8.75 -8.24 -0.51
N VAL A 370 -8.86 -6.93 -0.58
CA VAL A 370 -9.98 -6.21 -1.23
C VAL A 370 -9.41 -5.39 -2.38
N THR A 371 -10.10 -5.36 -3.52
CA THR A 371 -9.74 -4.46 -4.63
C THR A 371 -10.97 -4.12 -5.47
N SER A 372 -10.80 -3.29 -6.50
CA SER A 372 -11.83 -2.91 -7.46
C SER A 372 -11.57 -3.49 -8.85
N VAL A 373 -12.64 -3.87 -9.54
CA VAL A 373 -12.63 -4.26 -10.95
C VAL A 373 -13.50 -3.31 -11.78
N LEU A 374 -13.13 -3.11 -13.04
CA LEU A 374 -13.93 -2.35 -14.00
C LEU A 374 -14.87 -3.31 -14.74
N ALA A 375 -16.15 -3.35 -14.37
CA ALA A 375 -17.12 -4.28 -14.99
C ALA A 375 -17.45 -3.90 -16.45
N GLU A 376 -18.17 -4.78 -17.17
CA GLU A 376 -18.67 -4.49 -18.52
C GLU A 376 -19.74 -3.38 -18.46
N GLY A 377 -19.40 -2.19 -18.96
CA GLY A 377 -20.21 -0.97 -18.84
C GLY A 377 -19.59 0.13 -17.99
N ASP A 378 -18.28 0.07 -17.76
CA ASP A 378 -17.43 1.10 -17.12
C ASP A 378 -17.82 1.43 -15.66
N SER A 379 -18.58 0.55 -15.02
CA SER A 379 -18.92 0.64 -13.60
C SER A 379 -17.87 -0.08 -12.74
N VAL A 380 -17.33 0.62 -11.74
CA VAL A 380 -16.36 0.04 -10.81
C VAL A 380 -17.07 -0.78 -9.72
N GLN A 381 -16.59 -1.99 -9.47
CA GLN A 381 -17.13 -2.92 -8.48
C GLN A 381 -16.03 -3.44 -7.56
N SER A 382 -16.21 -3.33 -6.24
CA SER A 382 -15.29 -3.93 -5.28
C SER A 382 -15.51 -5.44 -5.10
N VAL A 383 -14.41 -6.19 -5.04
CA VAL A 383 -14.33 -7.63 -4.80
C VAL A 383 -13.38 -7.93 -3.65
N VAL A 384 -13.57 -9.07 -2.98
CA VAL A 384 -12.75 -9.57 -1.89
C VAL A 384 -12.30 -11.01 -2.17
N SER A 385 -11.05 -11.31 -1.87
CA SER A 385 -10.53 -12.67 -1.76
C SER A 385 -10.22 -12.94 -0.30
N PHE A 386 -10.50 -14.16 0.18
CA PHE A 386 -10.17 -14.63 1.52
C PHE A 386 -9.07 -15.70 1.52
N ASP A 387 -8.75 -16.24 0.35
CA ASP A 387 -7.85 -17.36 0.09
C ASP A 387 -6.56 -16.92 -0.65
N GLN A 388 -6.12 -15.68 -0.41
CA GLN A 388 -4.86 -15.14 -0.94
C GLN A 388 -4.84 -15.08 -2.48
N GLY A 389 -5.98 -14.73 -3.09
CA GLY A 389 -6.16 -14.54 -4.53
C GLY A 389 -6.53 -15.80 -5.31
N GLY A 390 -6.99 -16.87 -4.66
CA GLY A 390 -7.47 -18.07 -5.33
C GLY A 390 -8.89 -17.89 -5.91
N GLU A 391 -9.76 -17.21 -5.18
CA GLU A 391 -11.11 -16.79 -5.59
C GLU A 391 -11.39 -15.35 -5.17
N TRP A 392 -12.14 -14.62 -6.00
CA TRP A 392 -12.60 -13.27 -5.76
C TRP A 392 -14.13 -13.22 -5.84
N VAL A 393 -14.78 -12.72 -4.78
CA VAL A 393 -16.23 -12.62 -4.67
C VAL A 393 -16.69 -11.20 -4.35
N PRO A 394 -17.91 -10.78 -4.71
CA PRO A 394 -18.46 -9.48 -4.29
C PRO A 394 -18.63 -9.40 -2.76
N LEU A 395 -18.35 -8.24 -2.15
CA LEU A 395 -18.53 -8.08 -0.70
C LEU A 395 -20.01 -8.12 -0.32
N ARG A 396 -20.34 -8.89 0.72
CA ARG A 396 -21.71 -9.08 1.18
C ARG A 396 -22.31 -7.78 1.74
N LYS A 397 -23.47 -7.35 1.23
CA LYS A 397 -24.18 -6.18 1.77
C LYS A 397 -24.57 -6.40 3.24
N PRO A 398 -24.51 -5.36 4.11
CA PRO A 398 -25.05 -5.43 5.46
C PRO A 398 -26.54 -5.80 5.48
N ALA A 399 -26.95 -6.63 6.43
CA ALA A 399 -28.30 -7.17 6.51
C ALA A 399 -29.41 -6.09 6.54
N ASN A 400 -29.15 -4.98 7.24
CA ASN A 400 -30.10 -3.87 7.40
C ASN A 400 -29.96 -2.77 6.33
N SER A 401 -29.04 -2.91 5.37
CA SER A 401 -28.84 -1.91 4.30
C SER A 401 -29.71 -2.19 3.08
N LYS A 402 -30.27 -1.12 2.52
CA LYS A 402 -30.97 -1.11 1.24
C LYS A 402 -29.97 -0.84 0.11
N CYS A 403 -30.27 -1.36 -1.07
CA CYS A 403 -29.55 -1.04 -2.29
C CYS A 403 -29.84 0.42 -2.72
N ASP A 404 -28.84 1.11 -3.24
CA ASP A 404 -28.95 2.47 -3.75
C ASP A 404 -29.43 2.51 -5.21
N ALA A 405 -29.38 3.70 -5.83
CA ALA A 405 -29.85 3.90 -7.20
C ALA A 405 -28.95 3.29 -8.30
N THR A 406 -27.78 2.74 -7.95
CA THR A 406 -26.95 1.97 -8.91
C THR A 406 -27.53 0.58 -9.15
N ALA A 407 -28.27 0.03 -8.18
CA ALA A 407 -28.74 -1.35 -8.21
C ALA A 407 -29.95 -1.54 -9.14
N LYS A 408 -29.88 -2.57 -10.00
CA LYS A 408 -30.98 -2.99 -10.88
C LYS A 408 -32.10 -3.70 -10.12
N ASP A 409 -31.77 -4.40 -9.03
CA ASP A 409 -32.70 -5.08 -8.12
C ASP A 409 -32.59 -4.44 -6.73
N PRO A 410 -33.64 -3.78 -6.20
CA PRO A 410 -33.61 -3.11 -4.89
C PRO A 410 -33.28 -4.01 -3.69
N GLU A 411 -33.34 -5.33 -3.83
CA GLU A 411 -33.07 -6.31 -2.78
C GLU A 411 -31.75 -7.09 -2.99
N LYS A 412 -31.18 -7.07 -4.21
CA LYS A 412 -29.92 -7.76 -4.55
C LYS A 412 -28.87 -6.78 -5.02
N CYS A 413 -27.88 -6.59 -4.16
CA CYS A 413 -26.73 -5.71 -4.38
C CYS A 413 -25.60 -6.12 -3.43
N SER A 414 -24.42 -5.54 -3.62
CA SER A 414 -23.22 -5.80 -2.84
C SER A 414 -22.81 -4.57 -2.02
N LEU A 415 -21.84 -4.74 -1.12
CA LEU A 415 -21.09 -3.62 -0.57
C LEU A 415 -19.94 -3.29 -1.53
N HIS A 416 -19.70 -2.00 -1.76
CA HIS A 416 -18.53 -1.51 -2.47
C HIS A 416 -17.77 -0.51 -1.61
N ILE A 417 -16.46 -0.55 -1.71
CA ILE A 417 -15.50 0.12 -0.84
C ILE A 417 -14.83 1.25 -1.60
N HIS A 418 -14.75 2.43 -0.99
CA HIS A 418 -13.97 3.54 -1.51
C HIS A 418 -12.53 3.47 -1.01
N ALA A 419 -11.57 3.36 -1.92
CA ALA A 419 -10.14 3.48 -1.64
C ALA A 419 -9.49 4.53 -2.58
N ALA A 420 -8.24 4.32 -3.01
CA ALA A 420 -7.41 5.34 -3.66
C ALA A 420 -8.08 5.96 -4.90
N TYR A 421 -8.65 5.13 -5.78
CA TYR A 421 -9.34 5.60 -6.99
C TYR A 421 -10.47 6.58 -6.68
N SER A 422 -11.25 6.30 -5.62
CA SER A 422 -12.32 7.20 -5.19
C SER A 422 -11.80 8.54 -4.66
N THR A 423 -10.61 8.55 -4.03
CA THR A 423 -9.97 9.80 -3.57
C THR A 423 -9.37 10.59 -4.72
N ALA A 424 -8.76 9.93 -5.71
CA ALA A 424 -8.23 10.56 -6.92
C ALA A 424 -9.35 11.21 -7.77
N MET A 425 -10.51 10.54 -7.87
CA MET A 425 -11.73 11.08 -8.47
C MET A 425 -12.42 12.19 -7.65
N GLN A 426 -11.76 12.70 -6.60
CA GLN A 426 -12.24 13.79 -5.73
C GLN A 426 -13.61 13.53 -5.09
N LEU A 427 -13.97 12.27 -4.87
CA LEU A 427 -15.16 11.91 -4.11
C LEU A 427 -14.98 12.30 -2.62
N ASN A 428 -16.09 12.40 -1.90
CA ASN A 428 -16.10 12.82 -0.49
C ASN A 428 -15.67 11.67 0.45
N VAL A 429 -14.44 11.20 0.27
CA VAL A 429 -13.81 10.04 0.92
C VAL A 429 -12.57 10.55 1.68
N PRO A 430 -12.69 10.83 2.98
CA PRO A 430 -11.59 11.45 3.73
C PRO A 430 -10.47 10.50 4.14
N MET A 431 -10.71 9.18 4.12
CA MET A 431 -9.75 8.15 4.52
C MET A 431 -9.97 6.87 3.72
N LEU A 432 -8.86 6.22 3.38
CA LEU A 432 -8.77 4.87 2.82
C LEU A 432 -9.18 3.80 3.86
N PRO A 433 -9.48 2.56 3.44
CA PRO A 433 -9.79 1.47 4.37
C PRO A 433 -8.66 1.25 5.39
N LEU A 434 -9.04 1.07 6.66
CA LEU A 434 -8.13 0.88 7.78
C LEU A 434 -8.31 -0.52 8.38
N SER A 435 -7.21 -1.26 8.47
CA SER A 435 -7.09 -2.51 9.22
C SER A 435 -5.73 -2.53 9.92
N GLU A 436 -5.65 -3.17 11.08
CA GLU A 436 -4.41 -3.26 11.88
C GLU A 436 -4.22 -4.70 12.36
N PRO A 437 -3.00 -5.28 12.31
CA PRO A 437 -2.78 -6.71 12.55
C PRO A 437 -2.99 -7.14 14.02
N ASN A 438 -2.98 -6.19 14.95
CA ASN A 438 -3.33 -6.44 16.36
C ASN A 438 -4.85 -6.35 16.63
N ALA A 439 -5.63 -5.73 15.74
CA ALA A 439 -7.08 -5.60 15.82
C ALA A 439 -7.79 -6.67 14.99
N VAL A 440 -7.61 -7.94 15.40
CA VAL A 440 -8.00 -9.15 14.65
C VAL A 440 -9.44 -9.08 14.11
N GLY A 441 -9.59 -9.22 12.79
CA GLY A 441 -10.86 -9.19 12.07
C GLY A 441 -11.48 -7.80 11.87
N VAL A 442 -10.95 -6.75 12.50
CA VAL A 442 -11.53 -5.39 12.41
C VAL A 442 -11.10 -4.71 11.11
N ILE A 443 -12.07 -4.17 10.38
CA ILE A 443 -11.86 -3.31 9.20
C ILE A 443 -12.80 -2.12 9.31
N LEU A 444 -12.31 -0.90 9.07
CA LEU A 444 -13.13 0.30 8.87
C LEU A 444 -12.95 0.80 7.44
N ALA A 445 -14.05 1.11 6.76
CA ALA A 445 -13.99 1.59 5.38
C ALA A 445 -15.14 2.55 5.04
N HIS A 446 -14.91 3.46 4.10
CA HIS A 446 -15.99 4.19 3.43
C HIS A 446 -16.60 3.30 2.35
N GLY A 447 -17.93 3.34 2.16
CA GLY A 447 -18.57 2.52 1.14
C GLY A 447 -19.95 2.96 0.68
N SER A 448 -20.45 2.24 -0.32
CA SER A 448 -21.80 2.33 -0.88
C SER A 448 -22.40 0.92 -1.05
N VAL A 449 -23.73 0.80 -0.97
CA VAL A 449 -24.42 -0.50 -1.12
C VAL A 449 -25.28 -0.46 -2.38
N GLY A 450 -24.90 -1.24 -3.40
CA GLY A 450 -25.38 -1.08 -4.77
C GLY A 450 -24.84 -2.14 -5.74
N ASP A 451 -24.98 -1.91 -7.05
CA ASP A 451 -24.35 -2.75 -8.08
C ASP A 451 -22.96 -2.21 -8.49
N ALA A 452 -22.56 -1.02 -8.02
CA ALA A 452 -21.27 -0.39 -8.28
C ALA A 452 -20.87 0.61 -7.17
N ILE A 453 -19.63 1.10 -7.21
CA ILE A 453 -19.18 2.26 -6.42
C ILE A 453 -20.04 3.48 -6.77
N SER A 454 -20.63 4.11 -5.75
CA SER A 454 -21.57 5.21 -5.90
C SER A 454 -20.85 6.56 -5.74
N VAL A 455 -21.12 7.54 -6.61
CA VAL A 455 -20.60 8.92 -6.47
C VAL A 455 -21.28 9.73 -5.35
N MET A 456 -22.24 9.12 -4.65
CA MET A 456 -22.97 9.74 -3.55
C MET A 456 -22.11 9.85 -2.28
N ARG A 457 -22.52 10.69 -1.33
CA ARG A 457 -21.85 10.82 -0.01
C ARG A 457 -21.80 9.44 0.67
N PRO A 458 -20.61 8.88 0.95
CA PRO A 458 -20.48 7.54 1.51
C PRO A 458 -20.78 7.50 3.00
N ASP A 459 -21.11 6.31 3.49
CA ASP A 459 -21.20 5.98 4.91
C ASP A 459 -19.97 5.19 5.36
N VAL A 460 -19.73 5.07 6.68
CA VAL A 460 -18.67 4.21 7.22
C VAL A 460 -19.25 2.84 7.58
N TYR A 461 -18.59 1.81 7.05
CA TYR A 461 -18.87 0.41 7.33
C TYR A 461 -17.75 -0.18 8.18
N VAL A 462 -18.14 -1.11 9.06
CA VAL A 462 -17.20 -1.88 9.88
C VAL A 462 -17.46 -3.36 9.64
N SER A 463 -16.38 -4.12 9.48
CA SER A 463 -16.38 -5.57 9.63
C SER A 463 -15.64 -5.92 10.92
N ASP A 464 -16.10 -6.96 11.60
CA ASP A 464 -15.43 -7.54 12.77
C ASP A 464 -14.98 -8.99 12.54
N ASP A 465 -15.10 -9.51 11.32
CA ASP A 465 -14.75 -10.89 10.95
C ASP A 465 -13.77 -10.99 9.77
N GLY A 466 -13.13 -9.88 9.40
CA GLY A 466 -12.20 -9.82 8.27
C GLY A 466 -12.88 -9.71 6.91
N GLY A 467 -14.10 -9.17 6.84
CA GLY A 467 -14.77 -8.78 5.60
C GLY A 467 -15.87 -9.73 5.12
N TYR A 468 -16.15 -10.82 5.85
CA TYR A 468 -17.24 -11.74 5.55
C TYR A 468 -18.61 -11.12 5.82
N THR A 469 -18.73 -10.36 6.91
CA THR A 469 -19.92 -9.57 7.24
C THR A 469 -19.56 -8.14 7.61
N TRP A 470 -20.54 -7.26 7.37
CA TRP A 470 -20.39 -5.81 7.51
C TRP A 470 -21.61 -5.22 8.19
N ILE A 471 -21.38 -4.18 9.00
CA ILE A 471 -22.40 -3.29 9.56
C ILE A 471 -22.17 -1.86 9.07
N LYS A 472 -23.25 -1.09 8.89
CA LYS A 472 -23.11 0.37 8.79
C LYS A 472 -22.89 0.91 10.20
N ALA A 473 -21.71 1.46 10.46
CA ALA A 473 -21.33 1.96 11.78
C ALA A 473 -21.67 3.44 11.97
N LEU A 474 -21.47 4.28 10.93
CA LEU A 474 -21.72 5.72 10.98
C LEU A 474 -22.31 6.23 9.67
N ASP A 475 -23.34 7.08 9.77
CA ASP A 475 -23.91 7.78 8.61
C ASP A 475 -23.00 8.95 8.19
N GLY A 476 -22.62 8.99 6.91
CA GLY A 476 -21.72 9.98 6.32
C GLY A 476 -20.21 9.70 6.53
N PRO A 477 -19.34 10.43 5.82
CA PRO A 477 -17.89 10.23 5.88
C PRO A 477 -17.30 10.72 7.21
N HIS A 478 -16.32 9.98 7.71
CA HIS A 478 -15.61 10.27 8.95
C HIS A 478 -14.12 9.98 8.79
N HIS A 479 -13.29 10.73 9.50
CA HIS A 479 -11.94 10.28 9.83
C HIS A 479 -12.04 9.30 11.00
N TYR A 480 -11.31 8.19 10.95
CA TYR A 480 -11.34 7.14 11.98
C TYR A 480 -9.93 6.63 12.33
N ALA A 481 -9.79 6.11 13.54
CA ALA A 481 -8.58 5.42 13.98
C ALA A 481 -8.91 4.24 14.89
N ILE A 482 -8.07 3.21 14.84
CA ILE A 482 -8.07 2.07 15.74
C ILE A 482 -7.09 2.37 16.89
N LEU A 483 -7.52 2.12 18.12
CA LEU A 483 -6.74 2.28 19.35
C LEU A 483 -6.82 0.99 20.17
N ASP A 484 -5.87 0.79 21.08
CA ASP A 484 -5.80 -0.36 22.01
C ASP A 484 -6.05 -1.73 21.35
N SER A 485 -5.44 -1.96 20.18
CA SER A 485 -5.55 -3.22 19.42
C SER A 485 -7.00 -3.62 19.10
N GLY A 486 -7.84 -2.64 18.78
CA GLY A 486 -9.26 -2.84 18.46
C GLY A 486 -10.21 -2.68 19.66
N GLY A 487 -9.69 -2.59 20.89
CA GLY A 487 -10.50 -2.35 22.09
C GLY A 487 -11.20 -0.98 22.10
N LEU A 488 -10.71 -0.02 21.30
CA LEU A 488 -11.29 1.31 21.16
C LEU A 488 -11.23 1.77 19.70
N LEU A 489 -12.39 2.10 19.13
CA LEU A 489 -12.49 2.78 17.83
C LEU A 489 -12.87 4.24 18.07
N VAL A 490 -12.24 5.17 17.34
CA VAL A 490 -12.58 6.60 17.39
C VAL A 490 -12.89 7.14 16.00
N ALA A 491 -13.84 8.08 15.92
CA ALA A 491 -14.25 8.67 14.66
C ALA A 491 -14.64 10.15 14.80
N VAL A 492 -14.31 10.96 13.80
CA VAL A 492 -14.60 12.39 13.72
C VAL A 492 -15.29 12.68 12.39
N GLU A 493 -16.44 13.37 12.44
CA GLU A 493 -17.24 13.67 11.25
C GLU A 493 -16.48 14.56 10.27
N HIS A 494 -16.41 14.15 9.00
CA HIS A 494 -15.79 14.96 7.96
C HIS A 494 -16.75 16.06 7.49
N SER A 495 -16.41 17.30 7.80
CA SER A 495 -17.15 18.50 7.41
C SER A 495 -16.19 19.61 7.00
N PRO A 496 -15.88 19.77 5.70
CA PRO A 496 -14.86 20.72 5.26
C PRO A 496 -15.31 22.18 5.37
N THR A 497 -16.62 22.44 5.47
CA THR A 497 -17.20 23.81 5.50
C THR A 497 -17.71 24.25 6.87
N GLN A 498 -17.80 23.35 7.86
CA GLN A 498 -18.35 23.66 9.18
C GLN A 498 -17.39 23.20 10.29
N PRO A 499 -17.04 24.08 11.24
CA PRO A 499 -16.12 23.70 12.31
C PRO A 499 -16.82 22.77 13.32
N ILE A 500 -16.10 21.76 13.77
CA ILE A 500 -16.60 20.68 14.62
C ILE A 500 -16.10 20.81 16.07
N ARG A 501 -16.73 20.07 16.98
CA ARG A 501 -16.34 20.00 18.40
C ARG A 501 -16.57 18.63 19.05
N LYS A 502 -17.00 17.64 18.28
CA LYS A 502 -17.43 16.32 18.76
C LYS A 502 -16.55 15.23 18.16
N ILE A 503 -16.15 14.29 18.99
CA ILE A 503 -15.56 13.01 18.61
C ILE A 503 -16.53 11.89 19.01
N LYS A 504 -16.61 10.86 18.18
CA LYS A 504 -17.35 9.63 18.44
C LYS A 504 -16.36 8.55 18.88
N PHE A 505 -16.76 7.66 19.78
CA PHE A 505 -15.94 6.53 20.20
C PHE A 505 -16.80 5.28 20.43
N SER A 506 -16.23 4.11 20.20
CA SER A 506 -16.87 2.80 20.37
C SER A 506 -15.90 1.86 21.10
N THR A 507 -16.43 1.06 22.03
CA THR A 507 -15.66 0.02 22.77
C THR A 507 -16.20 -1.38 22.49
N ASP A 508 -16.98 -1.54 21.42
CA ASP A 508 -17.69 -2.77 21.03
C ASP A 508 -17.59 -3.01 19.51
N GLU A 509 -16.39 -2.76 18.96
CA GLU A 509 -16.05 -2.99 17.54
C GLU A 509 -16.99 -2.27 16.55
N GLY A 510 -17.49 -1.09 16.92
CA GLY A 510 -18.24 -0.18 16.04
C GLY A 510 -19.76 -0.32 16.10
N GLN A 511 -20.28 -1.15 17.02
CA GLN A 511 -21.71 -1.40 17.16
C GLN A 511 -22.45 -0.26 17.88
N CYS A 512 -21.87 0.30 18.95
CA CYS A 512 -22.41 1.43 19.69
C CYS A 512 -21.43 2.60 19.77
N TRP A 513 -21.88 3.78 19.36
CA TRP A 513 -21.06 4.99 19.37
C TRP A 513 -21.46 5.95 20.49
N GLY A 514 -20.56 6.15 21.45
CA GLY A 514 -20.55 7.28 22.37
C GLY A 514 -20.12 8.58 21.68
N VAL A 515 -20.54 9.73 22.22
CA VAL A 515 -20.17 11.05 21.69
C VAL A 515 -19.59 11.91 22.80
N TYR A 516 -18.38 12.42 22.60
CA TYR A 516 -17.67 13.32 23.51
C TYR A 516 -17.47 14.69 22.88
N ASN A 517 -17.65 15.76 23.67
CA ASN A 517 -17.43 17.13 23.23
C ASN A 517 -16.03 17.57 23.68
N PHE A 518 -15.07 17.60 22.74
CA PHE A 518 -13.64 17.79 23.03
C PHE A 518 -13.21 19.27 23.13
N THR A 519 -14.09 20.22 22.81
CA THR A 519 -13.82 21.66 22.88
C THR A 519 -15.11 22.46 23.05
N GLU A 520 -15.04 23.61 23.72
CA GLU A 520 -16.15 24.57 23.76
C GLU A 520 -16.18 25.42 22.47
N GLU A 521 -15.02 25.84 21.99
CA GLU A 521 -14.81 26.56 20.72
C GLU A 521 -14.54 25.57 19.57
N PRO A 522 -15.43 25.47 18.56
CA PRO A 522 -15.23 24.60 17.40
C PRO A 522 -13.95 24.89 16.62
N ILE A 523 -13.45 23.87 15.91
CA ILE A 523 -12.27 23.95 15.05
C ILE A 523 -12.61 23.47 13.64
N TYR A 524 -11.99 24.06 12.62
CA TYR A 524 -11.96 23.48 11.29
C TYR A 524 -11.00 22.29 11.32
N PHE A 525 -11.55 21.09 11.25
CA PHE A 525 -10.80 19.85 11.41
C PHE A 525 -10.01 19.53 10.15
N THR A 526 -8.80 19.01 10.32
CA THR A 526 -7.91 18.61 9.21
C THR A 526 -7.47 17.14 9.28
N GLY A 527 -7.31 16.56 10.48
CA GLY A 527 -6.88 15.16 10.59
C GLY A 527 -6.84 14.61 12.02
N LEU A 528 -6.76 13.29 12.11
CA LEU A 528 -6.45 12.56 13.34
C LEU A 528 -4.99 12.09 13.31
N ALA A 529 -4.30 12.17 14.44
CA ALA A 529 -2.99 11.56 14.63
C ALA A 529 -3.02 10.65 15.86
N SER A 530 -2.61 9.40 15.67
CA SER A 530 -2.41 8.39 16.73
C SER A 530 -1.04 7.75 16.54
N GLU A 531 -0.52 7.10 17.58
CA GLU A 531 0.75 6.36 17.49
C GLU A 531 0.59 5.17 16.52
N PRO A 532 1.51 4.97 15.56
CA PRO A 532 1.46 3.85 14.63
C PRO A 532 1.35 2.48 15.33
N GLY A 533 0.70 1.52 14.67
CA GLY A 533 0.49 0.17 15.21
C GLY A 533 -0.65 0.07 16.24
N ALA A 534 -1.49 1.11 16.39
CA ALA A 534 -2.77 1.07 17.10
C ALA A 534 -2.74 0.55 18.56
N ARG A 535 -1.61 0.66 19.27
CA ARG A 535 -1.45 0.23 20.69
C ARG A 535 -1.75 1.33 21.71
N SER A 536 -1.72 2.60 21.28
CA SER A 536 -1.93 3.73 22.18
C SER A 536 -3.40 3.94 22.54
N MET A 537 -3.62 4.64 23.65
CA MET A 537 -4.92 5.17 24.09
C MET A 537 -5.05 6.68 23.86
N ASN A 538 -4.03 7.29 23.26
CA ASN A 538 -3.99 8.72 22.95
C ASN A 538 -4.33 8.95 21.48
N VAL A 539 -5.21 9.92 21.21
CA VAL A 539 -5.48 10.43 19.86
C VAL A 539 -5.47 11.95 19.86
N SER A 540 -4.76 12.53 18.91
CA SER A 540 -4.63 13.97 18.69
C SER A 540 -5.52 14.41 17.53
N ILE A 541 -6.48 15.29 17.83
CA ILE A 541 -7.36 15.92 16.85
C ILE A 541 -6.67 17.20 16.36
N TRP A 542 -6.41 17.30 15.07
CA TRP A 542 -5.78 18.46 14.45
C TRP A 542 -6.79 19.30 13.67
N GLY A 543 -6.56 20.60 13.70
CA GLY A 543 -7.33 21.57 12.93
C GLY A 543 -6.81 22.99 13.13
N TYR A 544 -7.60 23.96 12.71
CA TYR A 544 -7.33 25.38 12.92
C TYR A 544 -8.56 26.13 13.40
N ARG A 545 -8.34 27.30 14.01
CA ARG A 545 -9.39 28.29 14.25
C ARG A 545 -9.19 29.47 13.32
N ASP A 546 -10.23 29.82 12.59
CA ASP A 546 -10.25 30.96 11.68
C ASP A 546 -10.69 32.21 12.47
N TYR A 547 -9.73 33.07 12.79
CA TYR A 547 -9.99 34.40 13.35
C TYR A 547 -9.80 35.44 12.24
N LEU A 548 -10.53 36.56 12.32
CA LEU A 548 -10.68 37.61 11.28
C LEU A 548 -9.41 38.11 10.56
N LEU A 549 -8.20 37.85 11.09
CA LEU A 549 -6.90 38.27 10.54
C LEU A 549 -5.81 37.19 10.61
N SER A 550 -6.10 35.96 11.07
CA SER A 550 -5.08 34.93 11.31
C SER A 550 -5.69 33.55 11.56
N GLN A 551 -5.16 32.53 10.89
CA GLN A 551 -5.42 31.12 11.19
C GLN A 551 -4.35 30.59 12.14
N TYR A 552 -4.77 29.97 13.25
CA TYR A 552 -3.86 29.29 14.17
C TYR A 552 -4.17 27.81 14.21
N TRP A 553 -3.13 27.00 14.02
CA TRP A 553 -3.20 25.56 14.21
C TRP A 553 -3.43 25.21 15.67
N ILE A 554 -4.25 24.19 15.91
CA ILE A 554 -4.54 23.66 17.23
C ILE A 554 -4.54 22.13 17.18
N SER A 555 -3.87 21.52 18.16
CA SER A 555 -3.95 20.09 18.42
C SER A 555 -4.67 19.88 19.75
N ILE A 556 -5.62 18.94 19.80
CA ILE A 556 -6.36 18.55 20.99
C ILE A 556 -6.18 17.04 21.19
N THR A 557 -5.34 16.66 22.13
CA THR A 557 -5.05 15.26 22.45
C THR A 557 -5.96 14.76 23.56
N ILE A 558 -6.63 13.65 23.32
CA ILE A 558 -7.52 12.96 24.27
C ILE A 558 -6.83 11.68 24.72
N ASP A 559 -6.81 11.43 26.04
CA ASP A 559 -6.32 10.19 26.62
C ASP A 559 -7.50 9.36 27.14
N PHE A 560 -7.78 8.25 26.47
CA PHE A 560 -8.90 7.40 26.85
C PHE A 560 -8.63 6.53 28.08
N ARG A 561 -7.41 6.48 28.66
CA ARG A 561 -7.17 5.75 29.92
C ARG A 561 -7.87 6.37 31.13
N GLU A 562 -8.20 7.67 31.09
CA GLU A 562 -9.06 8.29 32.11
C GLU A 562 -10.51 7.76 32.07
N LEU A 563 -10.94 7.22 30.93
CA LEU A 563 -12.28 6.66 30.72
C LEU A 563 -12.27 5.11 30.85
N LEU A 564 -11.27 4.45 30.28
CA LEU A 564 -11.04 3.00 30.33
C LEU A 564 -9.93 2.65 31.34
N THR A 565 -10.28 2.77 32.62
CA THR A 565 -9.36 2.59 33.76
C THR A 565 -9.16 1.12 34.19
N ARG A 566 -10.01 0.20 33.72
CA ARG A 566 -9.92 -1.22 34.06
C ARG A 566 -9.10 -1.96 33.02
N ASP A 567 -8.15 -2.77 33.45
CA ASP A 567 -7.35 -3.62 32.59
C ASP A 567 -8.12 -4.93 32.29
N CYS A 568 -7.89 -5.53 31.11
CA CYS A 568 -8.56 -6.77 30.73
C CYS A 568 -8.01 -8.00 31.47
N GLU A 569 -8.90 -8.94 31.79
CA GLU A 569 -8.59 -10.24 32.42
C GLU A 569 -9.02 -11.38 31.47
N ASP A 570 -8.54 -12.61 31.68
CA ASP A 570 -8.88 -13.78 30.85
C ASP A 570 -10.38 -13.98 30.56
N LYS A 571 -11.25 -13.59 31.50
CA LYS A 571 -12.71 -13.66 31.38
C LYS A 571 -13.29 -12.75 30.30
N ASP A 572 -12.62 -11.63 30.03
CA ASP A 572 -13.02 -10.59 29.07
C ASP A 572 -12.74 -11.02 27.63
N TYR A 573 -11.94 -12.08 27.44
CA TYR A 573 -11.67 -12.67 26.14
C TYR A 573 -12.63 -13.82 25.82
N VAL A 574 -12.82 -14.05 24.52
CA VAL A 574 -13.56 -15.17 23.95
C VAL A 574 -12.74 -15.81 22.84
N GLN A 575 -12.80 -17.14 22.73
CA GLN A 575 -12.15 -17.84 21.63
C GLN A 575 -12.98 -17.67 20.36
N TRP A 576 -12.36 -17.15 19.31
CA TRP A 576 -12.95 -16.98 17.97
C TRP A 576 -12.17 -17.83 16.96
N LEU A 577 -12.89 -18.50 16.08
CA LEU A 577 -12.32 -19.24 14.96
C LEU A 577 -12.37 -18.33 13.73
N ALA A 578 -11.21 -18.06 13.13
CA ALA A 578 -11.14 -17.26 11.92
C ALA A 578 -11.74 -18.01 10.71
N HIS A 579 -12.28 -17.25 9.75
CA HIS A 579 -12.87 -17.77 8.51
C HIS A 579 -13.98 -18.81 8.73
N SER A 580 -14.68 -18.70 9.87
CA SER A 580 -15.73 -19.64 10.28
C SER A 580 -17.09 -19.23 9.71
N ASP A 581 -17.78 -20.14 9.02
CA ASP A 581 -19.15 -19.96 8.53
C ASP A 581 -20.14 -20.94 9.18
N ASP A 582 -19.74 -22.19 9.41
CA ASP A 582 -20.48 -23.20 10.18
C ASP A 582 -19.59 -23.97 11.17
N ILE A 583 -19.64 -23.57 12.44
CA ILE A 583 -18.94 -24.19 13.58
C ILE A 583 -19.21 -25.72 13.71
N SER A 584 -20.26 -26.24 13.06
CA SER A 584 -20.58 -27.67 13.06
C SER A 584 -19.84 -28.50 12.00
N ASP A 585 -19.22 -27.89 10.98
CA ASP A 585 -18.38 -28.60 10.00
C ASP A 585 -16.95 -28.83 10.55
N PRO A 586 -16.45 -30.09 10.61
CA PRO A 586 -15.06 -30.38 10.96
C PRO A 586 -14.00 -29.69 10.08
N ASN A 587 -14.33 -29.19 8.89
CA ASN A 587 -13.44 -28.46 7.97
C ASN A 587 -13.55 -26.93 8.08
N ASP A 588 -14.55 -26.39 8.81
CA ASP A 588 -14.81 -24.95 8.98
C ASP A 588 -13.59 -24.13 9.43
N GLY A 589 -13.35 -22.97 8.80
CA GLY A 589 -12.19 -22.12 9.11
C GLY A 589 -10.82 -22.70 8.74
N CYS A 590 -10.75 -23.76 7.92
CA CYS A 590 -9.50 -24.16 7.26
C CYS A 590 -9.19 -23.18 6.13
N MET A 591 -8.19 -22.31 6.30
CA MET A 591 -7.70 -21.43 5.23
C MET A 591 -6.21 -21.59 5.03
N LEU A 592 -5.81 -21.78 3.78
CA LEU A 592 -4.41 -22.00 3.39
C LEU A 592 -3.80 -23.14 4.22
N GLY A 593 -4.57 -24.22 4.37
CA GLY A 593 -4.18 -25.44 5.04
C GLY A 593 -4.11 -25.48 6.57
N TYR A 594 -4.57 -24.45 7.28
CA TYR A 594 -4.72 -24.52 8.75
C TYR A 594 -5.83 -23.63 9.29
N LYS A 595 -6.36 -24.01 10.46
CA LYS A 595 -7.31 -23.21 11.24
C LYS A 595 -6.59 -22.33 12.23
N GLU A 596 -7.06 -21.10 12.41
CA GLU A 596 -6.53 -20.16 13.40
C GLU A 596 -7.58 -19.81 14.45
N ARG A 597 -7.27 -20.15 15.71
CA ARG A 597 -8.08 -19.77 16.87
C ARG A 597 -7.43 -18.60 17.59
N PHE A 598 -8.16 -17.51 17.69
CA PHE A 598 -7.76 -16.27 18.34
C PHE A 598 -8.46 -16.13 19.70
N LEU A 599 -7.81 -15.48 20.65
CA LEU A 599 -8.47 -14.92 21.84
C LEU A 599 -8.77 -13.44 21.55
N ARG A 600 -10.05 -13.12 21.33
CA ARG A 600 -10.51 -11.75 21.04
C ARG A 600 -11.23 -11.16 22.23
N LEU A 601 -11.13 -9.85 22.40
CA LEU A 601 -11.87 -9.13 23.43
C LEU A 601 -13.38 -9.26 23.14
N ARG A 602 -14.20 -9.52 24.16
CA ARG A 602 -15.65 -9.56 23.98
C ARG A 602 -16.18 -8.14 23.78
N LYS A 603 -17.11 -8.00 22.83
CA LYS A 603 -17.83 -6.74 22.52
C LYS A 603 -18.53 -6.10 23.74
N ASP A 604 -18.90 -6.87 24.77
CA ASP A 604 -19.50 -6.35 26.01
C ASP A 604 -18.49 -6.02 27.12
N SER A 605 -17.22 -6.36 26.93
CA SER A 605 -16.16 -6.26 27.95
C SER A 605 -15.37 -4.97 27.81
N VAL A 606 -15.82 -3.95 28.52
CA VAL A 606 -15.18 -2.63 28.56
C VAL A 606 -13.94 -2.68 29.48
N CYS A 607 -12.76 -2.74 28.86
CA CYS A 607 -11.43 -2.69 29.50
C CYS A 607 -10.34 -2.27 28.51
N TRP A 608 -9.12 -2.13 29.03
CA TRP A 608 -7.89 -1.85 28.28
C TRP A 608 -7.10 -3.15 28.05
N ASN A 609 -6.82 -3.49 26.79
CA ASN A 609 -6.01 -4.65 26.39
C ASN A 609 -4.56 -4.51 26.89
N GLY A 610 -4.01 -3.30 26.81
CA GLY A 610 -2.64 -3.02 27.23
C GLY A 610 -1.67 -2.91 26.06
N ARG A 611 -0.63 -2.08 26.22
CA ARG A 611 0.41 -1.88 25.19
C ARG A 611 1.09 -3.21 24.80
N ASP A 612 1.33 -4.05 25.80
CA ASP A 612 2.03 -5.34 25.67
C ASP A 612 1.11 -6.47 25.15
N TYR A 613 -0.14 -6.17 24.77
CA TYR A 613 -1.06 -7.15 24.19
C TYR A 613 -0.46 -7.83 22.96
N GLN A 614 -0.49 -9.16 22.96
CA GLN A 614 -0.05 -9.98 21.84
C GLN A 614 -1.21 -10.86 21.37
N VAL A 615 -1.35 -10.94 20.05
CA VAL A 615 -2.37 -11.77 19.42
C VAL A 615 -1.99 -13.24 19.60
N ASN A 616 -2.65 -13.92 20.53
CA ASN A 616 -2.45 -15.34 20.76
C ASN A 616 -3.16 -16.15 19.67
N THR A 617 -2.40 -16.85 18.83
CA THR A 617 -2.89 -17.78 17.81
C THR A 617 -2.56 -19.23 18.15
N GLN A 618 -3.46 -20.15 17.82
CA GLN A 618 -3.22 -21.59 17.87
C GLN A 618 -3.51 -22.20 16.49
N PRO A 619 -2.49 -22.35 15.62
CA PRO A 619 -2.67 -22.96 14.31
C PRO A 619 -2.94 -24.45 14.46
N THR A 620 -3.99 -24.95 13.81
CA THR A 620 -4.33 -26.37 13.74
C THR A 620 -4.30 -26.82 12.28
N PRO A 621 -3.40 -27.73 11.85
CA PRO A 621 -3.28 -28.11 10.45
C PRO A 621 -4.53 -28.83 9.92
N CYS A 622 -4.83 -28.60 8.65
CA CYS A 622 -5.97 -29.18 7.93
C CYS A 622 -5.51 -30.27 6.94
N LEU A 623 -6.44 -31.16 6.60
CA LEU A 623 -6.27 -32.06 5.45
C LEU A 623 -6.48 -31.28 4.16
N CYS A 624 -5.61 -31.49 3.16
CA CYS A 624 -5.73 -30.77 1.89
C CYS A 624 -7.04 -31.07 1.15
N THR A 625 -7.79 -30.04 0.78
CA THR A 625 -8.96 -30.09 -0.11
C THR A 625 -8.57 -29.70 -1.55
N LEU A 626 -9.53 -29.30 -2.40
CA LEU A 626 -9.20 -28.62 -3.67
C LEU A 626 -9.00 -27.11 -3.48
N ASP A 627 -9.45 -26.56 -2.37
CA ASP A 627 -9.50 -25.11 -2.11
C ASP A 627 -8.12 -24.59 -1.70
N ASP A 628 -7.29 -25.45 -1.09
CA ASP A 628 -5.84 -25.26 -0.87
C ASP A 628 -5.01 -25.22 -2.19
N PHE A 629 -5.67 -25.27 -3.36
CA PHE A 629 -5.05 -25.25 -4.69
C PHE A 629 -5.65 -24.17 -5.60
N LEU A 630 -4.78 -23.28 -6.10
CA LEU A 630 -5.08 -22.36 -7.18
C LEU A 630 -4.90 -23.04 -8.55
N CYS A 631 -5.38 -22.41 -9.62
CA CYS A 631 -5.14 -22.92 -10.96
C CYS A 631 -3.67 -22.82 -11.33
N ASP A 632 -3.09 -23.91 -11.82
CA ASP A 632 -1.70 -23.94 -12.26
C ASP A 632 -1.52 -23.16 -13.57
N PHE A 633 -0.28 -22.96 -13.99
CA PHE A 633 -0.01 -22.30 -15.27
C PHE A 633 -0.74 -22.98 -16.43
N GLY A 634 -1.32 -22.18 -17.33
CA GLY A 634 -2.11 -22.66 -18.46
C GLY A 634 -3.58 -22.93 -18.14
N TYR A 635 -3.98 -22.79 -16.88
CA TYR A 635 -5.37 -22.97 -16.42
C TYR A 635 -5.91 -21.67 -15.82
N TYR A 636 -7.23 -21.57 -15.69
CA TYR A 636 -7.94 -20.46 -15.03
C TYR A 636 -9.29 -20.95 -14.48
N ARG A 637 -9.85 -20.25 -13.48
CA ARG A 637 -11.25 -20.44 -13.05
C ARG A 637 -12.15 -19.64 -13.98
N GLN A 638 -13.25 -20.24 -14.44
CA GLN A 638 -14.32 -19.50 -15.10
C GLN A 638 -15.21 -18.82 -14.06
N GLU A 639 -15.86 -17.73 -14.44
CA GLU A 639 -16.77 -16.99 -13.56
C GLU A 639 -17.84 -17.94 -12.96
N ASN A 640 -17.97 -17.94 -11.63
CA ASN A 640 -18.86 -18.83 -10.86
C ASN A 640 -18.52 -20.34 -10.95
N SER A 641 -17.28 -20.72 -11.27
CA SER A 641 -16.79 -22.10 -11.26
C SER A 641 -15.55 -22.27 -10.40
N SER A 642 -15.57 -23.26 -9.49
CA SER A 642 -14.39 -23.66 -8.70
C SER A 642 -13.44 -24.59 -9.48
N GLU A 643 -13.81 -25.06 -10.68
CA GLU A 643 -12.97 -25.94 -11.49
C GLU A 643 -11.98 -25.14 -12.36
N CYS A 644 -10.70 -25.49 -12.27
CA CYS A 644 -9.65 -25.00 -13.15
C CYS A 644 -9.73 -25.65 -14.53
N VAL A 645 -9.86 -24.83 -15.58
CA VAL A 645 -9.96 -25.27 -16.99
C VAL A 645 -8.83 -24.69 -17.83
N GLU A 646 -8.43 -25.38 -18.91
CA GLU A 646 -7.36 -24.93 -19.81
C GLU A 646 -7.72 -23.58 -20.45
N GLN A 647 -6.78 -22.62 -20.40
CA GLN A 647 -6.90 -21.33 -21.06
C GLN A 647 -7.02 -21.53 -22.59
N PRO A 648 -7.93 -20.82 -23.29
CA PRO A 648 -8.17 -21.02 -24.72
C PRO A 648 -6.90 -20.95 -25.58
N ASP A 649 -5.99 -20.03 -25.24
CA ASP A 649 -4.75 -19.79 -25.98
C ASP A 649 -3.66 -20.84 -25.73
N LEU A 650 -3.76 -21.62 -24.65
CA LEU A 650 -2.80 -22.66 -24.27
C LEU A 650 -3.36 -24.08 -24.43
N LYS A 651 -4.64 -24.20 -24.78
CA LYS A 651 -5.35 -25.48 -24.95
C LYS A 651 -4.61 -26.45 -25.86
N GLY A 652 -4.27 -27.62 -25.32
CA GLY A 652 -3.52 -28.67 -26.02
C GLY A 652 -2.09 -28.32 -26.45
N LYS A 653 -1.51 -27.20 -25.97
CA LYS A 653 -0.08 -26.90 -26.12
C LYS A 653 0.73 -27.56 -25.00
N VAL A 654 2.01 -27.80 -25.25
CA VAL A 654 2.95 -28.21 -24.19
C VAL A 654 3.25 -26.99 -23.33
N LEU A 655 3.06 -27.11 -22.02
CA LEU A 655 3.37 -26.08 -21.04
C LEU A 655 4.87 -26.15 -20.69
N GLU A 656 5.69 -25.42 -21.45
CA GLU A 656 7.14 -25.32 -21.24
C GLU A 656 7.49 -23.94 -20.66
N PHE A 657 8.37 -23.90 -19.65
CA PHE A 657 8.91 -22.66 -19.08
C PHE A 657 10.43 -22.75 -18.90
N CYS A 658 11.10 -21.60 -18.72
CA CYS A 658 12.55 -21.50 -18.66
C CYS A 658 13.04 -21.22 -17.22
N LEU A 659 13.60 -22.23 -16.55
CA LEU A 659 14.28 -22.09 -15.26
C LEU A 659 15.79 -22.31 -15.40
N TYR A 660 16.59 -21.38 -14.88
CA TYR A 660 18.06 -21.45 -14.86
C TYR A 660 18.71 -21.75 -16.24
N GLY A 661 18.09 -21.29 -17.32
CA GLY A 661 18.53 -21.55 -18.70
C GLY A 661 18.25 -22.98 -19.20
N LYS A 662 17.39 -23.73 -18.53
CA LYS A 662 16.82 -25.02 -18.97
C LYS A 662 15.32 -24.91 -19.17
N GLU A 663 14.83 -25.58 -20.19
CA GLU A 663 13.40 -25.79 -20.37
C GLU A 663 12.92 -26.89 -19.44
N GLU A 664 11.91 -26.56 -18.64
CA GLU A 664 11.15 -27.53 -17.86
C GLU A 664 9.74 -27.64 -18.43
N GLN A 665 9.26 -28.87 -18.56
CA GLN A 665 7.88 -29.16 -18.95
C GLN A 665 7.03 -29.34 -17.69
N LEU A 666 5.93 -28.58 -17.62
CA LEU A 666 4.91 -28.77 -16.62
C LEU A 666 3.95 -29.88 -17.05
N GLN A 667 3.86 -30.93 -16.24
CA GLN A 667 2.76 -31.89 -16.27
C GLN A 667 1.86 -31.63 -15.07
N THR A 668 0.70 -31.05 -15.33
CA THR A 668 -0.29 -30.69 -14.32
C THR A 668 -1.68 -31.15 -14.79
N ASN A 669 -2.55 -31.45 -13.84
CA ASN A 669 -3.98 -31.61 -14.10
C ASN A 669 -4.78 -30.31 -13.91
N GLY A 670 -4.07 -29.17 -13.77
CA GLY A 670 -4.63 -27.82 -13.72
C GLY A 670 -4.57 -27.15 -12.34
N TYR A 671 -3.99 -27.80 -11.34
CA TYR A 671 -4.00 -27.34 -9.94
C TYR A 671 -2.59 -27.28 -9.34
N ARG A 672 -2.28 -26.18 -8.65
CA ARG A 672 -1.02 -25.98 -7.91
C ARG A 672 -1.34 -25.50 -6.49
N LYS A 673 -0.61 -26.03 -5.51
CA LYS A 673 -0.79 -25.65 -4.11
C LYS A 673 -0.55 -24.14 -3.93
N ILE A 674 -1.40 -23.47 -3.16
CA ILE A 674 -1.24 -22.03 -2.91
C ILE A 674 0.07 -21.79 -2.12
N PRO A 675 0.91 -20.80 -2.49
CA PRO A 675 2.11 -20.49 -1.72
C PRO A 675 1.79 -20.07 -0.28
N GLY A 676 2.59 -20.55 0.67
CA GLY A 676 2.35 -20.35 2.10
C GLY A 676 1.30 -21.29 2.72
N ASP A 677 0.64 -22.15 1.93
CA ASP A 677 -0.32 -23.13 2.40
C ASP A 677 0.35 -24.31 3.14
N LYS A 678 -0.19 -24.65 4.32
CA LYS A 678 0.40 -25.64 5.24
C LYS A 678 -0.46 -26.91 5.45
N CYS A 679 -1.37 -27.22 4.52
CA CYS A 679 -2.19 -28.43 4.58
C CYS A 679 -1.33 -29.70 4.49
N GLU A 680 -1.75 -30.76 5.18
CA GLU A 680 -1.05 -32.05 5.24
C GLU A 680 -1.98 -33.20 4.80
N GLY A 681 -1.49 -34.12 3.96
CA GLY A 681 -2.28 -35.26 3.48
C GLY A 681 -3.45 -34.86 2.57
N GLY A 682 -4.62 -35.47 2.74
CA GLY A 682 -5.82 -35.12 1.96
C GLY A 682 -5.73 -35.46 0.46
N LYS A 683 -6.40 -34.66 -0.37
CA LYS A 683 -6.44 -34.82 -1.83
C LYS A 683 -5.33 -33.97 -2.46
N MET A 684 -4.32 -34.63 -3.03
CA MET A 684 -3.24 -33.96 -3.76
C MET A 684 -3.40 -34.21 -5.28
N PRO A 685 -3.69 -33.16 -6.08
CA PRO A 685 -3.64 -33.21 -7.54
C PRO A 685 -2.25 -33.65 -8.06
N GLU A 686 -2.20 -34.36 -9.19
CA GLU A 686 -0.91 -34.74 -9.79
C GLU A 686 -0.26 -33.54 -10.51
N ARG A 687 0.88 -33.11 -9.98
CA ARG A 687 1.74 -32.08 -10.58
C ARG A 687 3.21 -32.56 -10.60
N LYS A 688 3.87 -32.46 -11.75
CA LYS A 688 5.27 -32.85 -11.97
C LYS A 688 5.95 -31.82 -12.87
N GLU A 689 7.12 -31.37 -12.48
CA GLU A 689 8.01 -30.55 -13.32
C GLU A 689 9.11 -31.49 -13.87
N ILE A 690 9.29 -31.47 -15.19
CA ILE A 690 10.23 -32.36 -15.89
C ILE A 690 11.29 -31.50 -16.58
N ASP A 691 12.52 -31.54 -16.07
CA ASP A 691 13.69 -30.96 -16.74
C ASP A 691 13.88 -31.66 -18.10
N LEU A 692 13.60 -30.95 -19.19
CA LEU A 692 13.80 -31.46 -20.55
C LEU A 692 15.30 -31.51 -20.92
N SER A 693 16.17 -30.93 -20.10
CA SER A 693 17.62 -30.75 -20.29
C SER A 693 18.00 -29.96 -21.57
N LYS A 694 17.00 -29.43 -22.28
CA LYS A 694 17.15 -28.51 -23.41
C LYS A 694 17.45 -27.11 -22.86
N ARG A 695 18.45 -26.43 -23.43
CA ARG A 695 18.80 -25.07 -23.00
C ARG A 695 17.84 -24.06 -23.61
N CYS A 696 17.18 -23.27 -22.77
CA CYS A 696 16.54 -22.01 -23.15
C CYS A 696 17.52 -20.85 -22.91
N VAL A 697 17.36 -19.77 -23.67
CA VAL A 697 18.19 -18.57 -23.52
C VAL A 697 17.43 -17.55 -22.66
N SER A 698 17.93 -17.28 -21.46
CA SER A 698 17.73 -15.98 -20.83
C SER A 698 18.83 -15.05 -21.34
N ASP A 699 18.44 -13.95 -22.01
CA ASP A 699 19.35 -12.98 -22.63
C ASP A 699 20.14 -12.13 -21.60
N LEU A 700 20.02 -12.44 -20.30
CA LEU A 700 20.62 -11.72 -19.18
C LEU A 700 22.09 -12.05 -18.89
N VAL A 701 22.55 -13.26 -19.25
CA VAL A 701 23.95 -13.67 -19.00
C VAL A 701 24.77 -13.49 -20.26
N GLY A 702 25.70 -12.52 -20.22
CA GLY A 702 26.67 -12.28 -21.29
C GLY A 702 27.51 -13.54 -21.64
N PRO A 703 28.05 -13.64 -22.86
CA PRO A 703 28.47 -14.93 -23.44
C PRO A 703 29.85 -15.42 -22.97
N GLU A 704 30.00 -15.75 -21.68
CA GLU A 704 31.24 -16.38 -21.17
C GLU A 704 31.29 -17.92 -21.34
N LEU A 705 30.20 -18.55 -21.83
CA LEU A 705 30.14 -20.00 -22.09
C LEU A 705 30.08 -20.39 -23.57
N LEU A 706 30.42 -19.49 -24.49
CA LEU A 706 30.66 -19.83 -25.91
C LEU A 706 32.14 -20.00 -26.27
N VAL A 707 33.04 -20.07 -25.28
CA VAL A 707 34.42 -20.54 -25.47
C VAL A 707 34.55 -21.98 -25.02
N ASN A 708 33.97 -22.90 -25.80
CA ASN A 708 34.48 -24.28 -25.88
C ASN A 708 34.00 -25.02 -27.15
N GLY A 709 34.96 -25.39 -28.00
CA GLY A 709 34.91 -26.75 -28.55
C GLY A 709 34.38 -27.02 -29.96
N HIS A 710 34.29 -26.05 -30.89
CA HIS A 710 34.16 -26.40 -32.32
C HIS A 710 35.36 -25.97 -33.18
N SER A 711 36.25 -26.94 -33.40
CA SER A 711 37.30 -26.91 -34.41
C SER A 711 36.71 -26.81 -35.83
N SER A 712 36.44 -25.58 -36.29
CA SER A 712 36.10 -25.30 -37.69
C SER A 712 37.37 -24.99 -38.51
N LYS A 713 37.58 -25.72 -39.61
CA LYS A 713 38.72 -25.52 -40.52
C LYS A 713 38.50 -24.30 -41.43
N SER A 714 38.66 -23.10 -40.88
CA SER A 714 38.47 -21.82 -41.59
C SER A 714 39.74 -21.25 -42.26
N VAL A 715 40.87 -21.97 -42.24
CA VAL A 715 42.11 -21.59 -42.92
C VAL A 715 41.99 -21.39 -44.45
N PRO A 716 41.27 -22.22 -45.24
CA PRO A 716 41.28 -22.05 -46.70
C PRO A 716 40.51 -20.81 -47.18
N ILE A 717 39.42 -20.43 -46.49
CA ILE A 717 38.52 -19.34 -46.93
C ILE A 717 39.21 -17.97 -46.82
N VAL A 718 39.94 -17.72 -45.72
CA VAL A 718 40.69 -16.47 -45.52
C VAL A 718 41.77 -16.32 -46.60
N ILE A 719 42.46 -17.40 -46.95
CA ILE A 719 43.47 -17.40 -48.03
C ILE A 719 42.82 -17.07 -49.39
N THR A 720 41.66 -17.63 -49.70
CA THR A 720 40.94 -17.30 -50.96
C THR A 720 40.56 -15.82 -51.02
N ILE A 721 40.06 -15.24 -49.92
CA ILE A 721 39.66 -13.82 -49.85
C ILE A 721 40.89 -12.90 -50.02
N VAL A 722 42.01 -13.22 -49.38
CA VAL A 722 43.27 -12.45 -49.53
C VAL A 722 43.80 -12.53 -50.97
N ILE A 723 43.74 -13.70 -51.62
CA ILE A 723 44.14 -13.86 -53.03
C ILE A 723 43.22 -13.04 -53.96
N VAL A 724 41.91 -13.06 -53.73
CA VAL A 724 40.95 -12.26 -54.53
C VAL A 724 41.19 -10.75 -54.34
N MET A 725 41.46 -10.29 -53.12
CA MET A 725 41.87 -8.89 -52.86
C MET A 725 43.17 -8.51 -53.56
N LEU A 726 44.20 -9.36 -53.51
CA LEU A 726 45.46 -9.09 -54.20
C LEU A 726 45.29 -9.05 -55.73
N LEU A 727 44.45 -9.92 -56.28
CA LEU A 727 44.12 -9.91 -57.71
C LEU A 727 43.30 -8.67 -58.13
N SER A 728 42.36 -8.20 -57.30
CA SER A 728 41.60 -6.98 -57.60
C SER A 728 42.45 -5.71 -57.48
N ILE A 729 43.39 -5.67 -56.53
CA ILE A 729 44.40 -4.59 -56.44
C ILE A 729 45.33 -4.61 -57.68
N ALA A 730 45.82 -5.77 -58.09
CA ALA A 730 46.65 -5.91 -59.30
C ALA A 730 45.90 -5.49 -60.58
N ALA A 731 44.61 -5.86 -60.69
CA ALA A 731 43.73 -5.43 -61.77
C ALA A 731 43.52 -3.90 -61.76
N GLY A 732 43.29 -3.31 -60.58
CA GLY A 732 43.17 -1.86 -60.41
C GLY A 732 44.43 -1.10 -60.83
N VAL A 733 45.61 -1.58 -60.43
CA VAL A 733 46.91 -0.99 -60.84
C VAL A 733 47.12 -1.09 -62.35
N LEU A 734 46.74 -2.21 -62.98
CA LEU A 734 46.76 -2.36 -64.44
C LEU A 734 45.76 -1.43 -65.15
N PHE A 735 44.58 -1.21 -64.58
CA PHE A 735 43.55 -0.32 -65.14
C PHE A 735 43.99 1.15 -65.08
N VAL A 736 44.53 1.60 -63.94
CA VAL A 736 45.09 2.94 -63.75
C VAL A 736 46.29 3.16 -64.70
N LYS A 737 47.20 2.19 -64.81
CA LYS A 737 48.35 2.26 -65.74
C LYS A 737 47.93 2.33 -67.21
N LYS A 738 46.75 1.81 -67.57
CA LYS A 738 46.21 1.86 -68.94
C LYS A 738 45.47 3.17 -69.27
N TYR A 739 44.92 3.88 -68.29
CA TYR A 739 44.13 5.11 -68.50
C TYR A 739 44.87 6.42 -68.23
N VAL A 740 45.92 6.45 -67.40
CA VAL A 740 46.60 7.71 -66.99
C VAL A 740 47.58 8.27 -68.06
N CYS A 741 47.88 7.53 -69.13
CA CYS A 741 48.79 7.98 -70.20
C CYS A 741 48.11 8.31 -71.55
N GLY A 742 46.77 8.41 -71.61
CA GLY A 742 46.04 8.73 -72.85
C GLY A 742 44.91 9.75 -72.60
N GLY A 743 45.23 11.04 -72.64
CA GLY A 743 44.30 12.09 -72.20
C GLY A 743 43.30 12.57 -73.28
N ARG A 744 42.15 13.09 -72.82
CA ARG A 744 41.48 14.30 -73.36
C ARG A 744 40.37 14.82 -72.42
N PHE A 745 40.12 16.13 -72.50
CA PHE A 745 39.15 16.92 -71.73
C PHE A 745 37.69 16.79 -72.21
N LEU A 746 36.73 17.03 -71.31
CA LEU A 746 35.38 17.64 -71.46
C LEU A 746 34.73 17.65 -70.05
N VAL A 747 34.42 18.72 -69.30
CA VAL A 747 33.96 20.13 -69.48
C VAL A 747 32.42 20.31 -69.40
N HIS A 748 32.00 21.17 -68.44
CA HIS A 748 30.65 21.70 -68.12
C HIS A 748 29.70 20.77 -67.31
N ARG A 749 28.77 21.25 -66.44
CA ARG A 749 28.40 22.62 -65.98
C ARG A 749 27.74 22.65 -64.56
N TYR A 750 27.35 23.86 -64.10
CA TYR A 750 26.66 24.19 -62.83
C TYR A 750 25.13 23.91 -62.84
N SER A 751 24.42 23.96 -61.69
CA SER A 751 23.70 25.16 -61.22
C SER A 751 23.26 25.09 -59.73
N VAL A 752 23.12 26.28 -59.12
CA VAL A 752 22.76 26.57 -57.72
C VAL A 752 21.28 26.97 -57.64
N LEU A 753 20.60 26.76 -56.50
CA LEU A 753 19.61 27.72 -55.99
C LEU A 753 19.32 27.54 -54.49
N GLN A 754 19.18 28.67 -53.80
CA GLN A 754 18.87 28.86 -52.38
C GLN A 754 17.88 30.02 -52.32
N GLN A 755 16.85 29.97 -51.46
CA GLN A 755 16.23 31.20 -50.97
C GLN A 755 15.51 31.02 -49.62
N HIS A 756 15.60 32.07 -48.79
CA HIS A 756 14.93 32.23 -47.51
C HIS A 756 13.47 32.67 -47.66
N ALA A 757 12.70 32.51 -46.58
CA ALA A 757 11.72 33.51 -46.15
C ALA A 757 11.63 33.53 -44.62
N GLU A 758 11.80 34.71 -44.02
CA GLU A 758 11.47 35.03 -42.62
C GLU A 758 10.16 35.82 -42.62
N ASP A 759 9.32 35.70 -41.58
CA ASP A 759 8.90 36.85 -40.74
C ASP A 759 7.85 36.48 -39.65
N ASN A 760 8.27 36.68 -38.39
CA ASN A 760 7.59 37.33 -37.26
C ASN A 760 6.06 37.23 -36.99
N ALA A 761 5.71 36.81 -35.76
CA ALA A 761 4.80 37.53 -34.85
C ALA A 761 4.97 37.06 -33.38
N GLU A 762 4.84 37.98 -32.40
CA GLU A 762 5.05 37.77 -30.95
C GLU A 762 3.78 37.28 -30.20
N GLY A 763 3.92 36.71 -28.98
CA GLY A 763 2.74 36.37 -28.17
C GLY A 763 2.89 35.66 -26.82
N ILE A 764 3.68 36.21 -25.87
CA ILE A 764 3.55 36.06 -24.39
C ILE A 764 3.41 34.63 -23.80
N ASP A 765 4.48 34.16 -23.14
CA ASP A 765 4.43 33.05 -22.18
C ASP A 765 4.22 33.55 -20.74
N GLU A 766 3.20 33.04 -20.04
CA GLU A 766 3.10 32.99 -18.58
C GLU A 766 2.83 31.53 -18.16
N PRO A 767 3.72 30.88 -17.41
CA PRO A 767 3.41 29.61 -16.76
C PRO A 767 2.73 29.87 -15.40
N LEU A 768 1.47 29.45 -15.27
CA LEU A 768 0.76 29.40 -13.99
C LEU A 768 1.40 28.33 -13.08
N GLU A 769 1.97 28.75 -11.95
CA GLU A 769 2.39 27.83 -10.89
C GLU A 769 1.16 27.15 -10.26
N THR A 770 1.08 25.83 -10.33
CA THR A 770 0.12 25.00 -9.57
C THR A 770 0.84 24.26 -8.43
N ASN A 771 0.97 24.94 -7.28
CA ASN A 771 1.43 24.29 -6.05
C ASN A 771 0.37 23.31 -5.52
N HIS A 772 0.57 22.01 -5.77
CA HIS A 772 -0.19 20.94 -5.13
C HIS A 772 0.72 20.02 -4.31
N THR A 773 0.86 20.36 -3.03
CA THR A 773 1.38 19.45 -2.00
C THR A 773 0.33 18.37 -1.71
N GLN A 774 0.49 17.18 -2.27
CA GLN A 774 -0.26 16.00 -1.82
C GLN A 774 0.27 15.54 -0.46
N ASN A 775 -0.63 15.37 0.51
CA ASN A 775 -0.28 14.88 1.84
C ASN A 775 -0.05 13.37 1.83
N GLY A 776 1.09 12.94 2.38
CA GLY A 776 1.23 11.64 3.04
C GLY A 776 0.85 10.40 2.23
N LYS A 777 1.56 10.13 1.11
CA LYS A 777 1.65 8.75 0.60
C LYS A 777 2.20 7.87 1.73
N ILE A 778 1.40 6.90 2.18
CA ILE A 778 1.92 5.72 2.87
C ILE A 778 2.78 4.99 1.83
N VAL A 779 4.06 4.77 2.12
CA VAL A 779 5.05 4.32 1.13
C VAL A 779 4.88 2.83 0.85
N PHE A 780 4.05 2.49 -0.15
CA PHE A 780 3.97 1.15 -0.76
C PHE A 780 3.54 1.19 -2.24
N HIS A 781 4.10 2.11 -3.06
CA HIS A 781 3.96 2.07 -4.54
C HIS A 781 5.25 2.38 -5.32
N ASP A 782 6.40 2.55 -4.64
CA ASP A 782 7.70 2.90 -5.23
C ASP A 782 8.32 1.78 -6.11
N ASP A 783 7.63 0.65 -6.28
CA ASP A 783 8.06 -0.52 -7.07
C ASP A 783 7.22 -0.73 -8.36
N SER A 784 6.34 0.21 -8.71
CA SER A 784 5.72 0.28 -10.05
C SER A 784 6.72 0.84 -11.07
N ASP A 785 6.76 0.31 -12.29
CA ASP A 785 7.50 0.97 -13.39
C ASP A 785 6.68 2.06 -14.13
N GLU A 786 5.56 2.47 -13.51
CA GLU A 786 4.63 3.53 -13.95
C GLU A 786 5.04 4.96 -13.57
N ASP A 787 5.64 5.20 -12.39
CA ASP A 787 6.23 6.52 -12.00
C ASP A 787 7.35 6.98 -12.98
N LEU A 788 7.63 6.17 -14.00
CA LEU A 788 8.57 6.39 -15.09
C LEU A 788 7.89 6.68 -16.44
N LEU A 789 6.56 6.58 -16.55
CA LEU A 789 5.80 6.81 -17.79
C LEU A 789 5.37 8.27 -18.00
N GLU A 790 5.42 9.09 -16.95
CA GLU A 790 5.26 10.56 -17.02
C GLU A 790 6.55 11.30 -17.44
#